data_AF-A0A182I0G1-F1
#
_entry.id   AF-A0A182I0G1-F1
#
_cell.length_a   1.000
_cell.length_b   1.000
_cell.length_c   1.000
_cell.angle_alpha   90.00
_cell.angle_beta   90.00
_cell.angle_gamma   90.00
#
_symmetry.space_group_name_H-M   'P 1'
#
loop_
_entity.id
_entity.type
_entity.pdbx_description
1 polymer ?
#
loop_
_entity_poly.entity_id
_entity_poly.type
_entity_poly.pdbx_seq_one_letter_code
_entity_poly.pdbx_strand_id
1 'polypeptide(L)'
;MVLHLGKNIVLLLLVVSSSTLAVFGQRSAAHPEWNNREFAPAPDTSSPRDDSIDQSYRLPTDTVPTHYTIRLHTDLHTGSRAFSGIVDIEFDVIVPTDAIVVHNRDLLIASAALYAKDQDGLLVEFGFPHHEFDQRTEQLTFHPGQVLPIGSYVLTVEYSGLLQTSSNSGFFLKSYVNDDGERRYVGTTQFESTNARMAFPCYDEPLLKAGFTLWITHIAEYNAVSNMPVEEVVPSEEHEGYVTTKFGPTPKMSSYLLAFGVSDFVSIEDGTQQCLTHHRPRQGSRMVARTVLITALLCLLASPTTFATRPAWQWLSEPSDFTLSFERELSDLAGSLPVPNRRQAVDESYRLPNNTSPIHYHLALRTAIHENSRQFSGTVKVLFEVLEPTTTVTLHNRRLTVQRAFLHEEAVGGGAGAQIEQVAHSTDPDTEHLTLAVSQLLPAGSRYYLRVEFEGALQNNNNMGFFASSYLDNNGNRRYLASSKFEPTHARSAFPCYDEPLLKASFELELTHYKEYNAVANMPLAGAPTPDPDNADYVTSRFEVTPLMSTYLLAFAVTDFTIRTADRQTVYARPNVFEETAFPLEAGNRILDALSDYMDISYYDYMPKMTQIAIPDRGTGAMENWGLVAYGEPVLLFNPAINTYRNRKSVTTIIAHEYAHQWFGNLVSPHWWEYIWLNEGFATLYEYYAAQLAYPEGEYWELFTVEVIHSAFGADASETVRPMNWNAASPSEIAALFDTVAYDKSGSVLNMFRAVLGDPVWRYGLKTYMTARQLDGATADHLYGGLQEALVSLAPTLLPATVTVRQLMDSWTSEPGFPVLTVYRTYGEQQEAILSQERFLSSKRLPSGHVYYVPYDFTGGHAPDFEPTPAGYGWLAAKADKIATGVPNDQWIIFNRQQNGYYRVNYDAHNWELLIEALHNDPAQIHHRNRAQLVNDAYNLARAEWLDFAVPLRLMSYLRRETQYAPWTAAGSALTYLYNKLRGTAHYAHFQVYANHLLLDIYPTLAIDSVAAQETLLQLYLKQFINTWACRVGHGDCLAKTKQALAAAYQARTPVHPDIATAVYCNGLVDASDEIFVWVYEQFKSSRNQAHRTVLIDALACSRQPAQLESFLTTALGSGAEFDALLATERTRIVSAVYGASREGVDAVLDFLMVPSRVTEFVQRLGQSALNSAVSNIASRTNNQPELDRLNALLVSLGSQIPESVATSARSTVQNNFNWFNTLEGLVVVEFLEQMATTPQEL
;
A
#
# COMPACT_ATOMS: atom_id res chain seq x y z
N MET A 1 -60.37 -16.52 77.12
CA MET A 1 -59.91 -16.85 78.48
C MET A 1 -58.46 -17.32 78.36
N VAL A 2 -57.40 -16.55 78.61
CA VAL A 2 -57.17 -15.18 79.17
C VAL A 2 -55.79 -14.76 78.60
N LEU A 3 -55.45 -13.57 78.07
CA LEU A 3 -56.05 -12.30 77.61
C LEU A 3 -55.08 -11.81 76.47
N HIS A 4 -55.33 -10.88 75.53
CA HIS A 4 -56.13 -9.65 75.43
C HIS A 4 -55.85 -8.55 76.48
N LEU A 5 -54.62 -8.02 76.47
CA LEU A 5 -54.27 -6.69 76.99
C LEU A 5 -53.46 -5.84 75.98
N GLY A 6 -53.01 -6.45 74.87
CA GLY A 6 -52.20 -5.85 73.80
C GLY A 6 -51.17 -6.86 73.27
N LYS A 7 -50.65 -6.65 72.05
CA LYS A 7 -49.65 -7.48 71.32
C LYS A 7 -50.09 -8.90 70.86
N ASN A 8 -49.31 -9.39 69.87
CA ASN A 8 -49.02 -10.79 69.47
C ASN A 8 -50.01 -11.64 68.59
N ILE A 9 -49.43 -12.14 67.47
CA ILE A 9 -49.42 -13.55 66.98
C ILE A 9 -50.64 -14.14 66.21
N VAL A 10 -50.40 -14.42 64.89
CA VAL A 10 -50.77 -15.66 64.11
C VAL A 10 -52.27 -15.88 63.73
N LEU A 11 -52.71 -16.44 62.57
CA LEU A 11 -52.14 -17.22 61.43
C LEU A 11 -52.95 -16.99 60.10
N LEU A 12 -52.40 -17.34 58.92
CA LEU A 12 -53.00 -17.84 57.62
C LEU A 12 -54.43 -17.35 57.16
N LEU A 13 -54.78 -17.07 55.89
CA LEU A 13 -54.33 -17.37 54.50
C LEU A 13 -54.68 -16.14 53.59
N LEU A 14 -54.36 -16.01 52.28
CA LEU A 14 -53.99 -16.95 51.21
C LEU A 14 -53.21 -16.19 50.10
N VAL A 15 -52.04 -16.73 49.69
CA VAL A 15 -51.31 -16.59 48.40
C VAL A 15 -51.15 -15.19 47.74
N VAL A 16 -49.87 -14.77 47.73
CA VAL A 16 -49.19 -13.60 47.10
C VAL A 16 -48.60 -14.05 45.73
N SER A 17 -48.21 -13.27 44.72
CA SER A 17 -47.55 -11.94 44.55
C SER A 17 -47.96 -11.33 43.18
N SER A 18 -48.07 -10.02 42.89
CA SER A 18 -47.28 -8.79 43.20
C SER A 18 -45.89 -8.75 42.53
N SER A 19 -45.49 -7.79 41.66
CA SER A 19 -45.54 -6.31 41.76
C SER A 19 -44.66 -5.82 42.95
N THR A 20 -43.85 -4.74 42.91
CA THR A 20 -43.67 -3.61 41.95
C THR A 20 -42.47 -2.72 42.38
N LEU A 21 -41.87 -1.98 41.44
CA LEU A 21 -41.36 -0.58 41.50
C LEU A 21 -40.84 0.09 42.82
N ALA A 22 -39.62 0.64 42.71
CA ALA A 22 -39.22 2.05 42.89
C ALA A 22 -39.05 2.78 44.27
N VAL A 23 -37.78 3.19 44.51
CA VAL A 23 -37.24 4.56 44.83
C VAL A 23 -37.70 5.37 46.08
N PHE A 24 -36.76 5.69 47.01
CA PHE A 24 -36.22 7.05 47.32
C PHE A 24 -35.29 7.12 48.57
N GLY A 25 -34.21 7.94 48.53
CA GLY A 25 -33.35 8.31 49.68
C GLY A 25 -32.10 9.15 49.30
N GLN A 26 -31.66 10.12 50.12
CA GLN A 26 -30.73 11.22 49.73
C GLN A 26 -29.34 11.27 50.44
N ARG A 27 -28.29 11.72 49.71
CA ARG A 27 -27.06 12.52 50.10
C ARG A 27 -26.10 11.94 51.19
N SER A 28 -24.79 12.27 51.30
CA SER A 28 -23.94 13.38 50.78
C SER A 28 -22.41 13.11 50.68
N ALA A 29 -21.74 13.75 49.71
CA ALA A 29 -20.44 14.48 49.74
C ALA A 29 -19.08 13.84 50.15
N ALA A 30 -18.09 13.98 49.26
CA ALA A 30 -16.73 14.54 49.52
C ALA A 30 -16.03 14.97 48.20
N HIS A 31 -15.40 16.15 48.16
CA HIS A 31 -14.59 16.67 47.03
C HIS A 31 -13.08 16.62 47.34
N PRO A 32 -12.22 16.73 46.32
CA PRO A 32 -11.06 17.61 46.35
C PRO A 32 -11.21 18.82 45.43
N GLU A 33 -10.46 19.88 45.73
CA GLU A 33 -10.60 21.22 45.16
C GLU A 33 -9.96 21.38 43.76
N TRP A 34 -10.59 22.17 42.89
CA TRP A 34 -9.94 22.84 41.75
C TRP A 34 -10.39 24.30 41.70
N ASN A 35 -9.67 25.17 42.42
CA ASN A 35 -9.80 26.62 42.27
C ASN A 35 -8.91 27.12 41.13
N ASN A 36 -9.42 28.08 40.37
CA ASN A 36 -8.71 28.89 39.37
C ASN A 36 -7.97 28.12 38.25
N ARG A 37 -8.71 27.84 37.16
CA ARG A 37 -8.16 28.04 35.81
C ARG A 37 -9.05 29.03 35.07
N GLU A 38 -8.43 30.03 34.47
CA GLU A 38 -9.10 30.93 33.55
C GLU A 38 -9.66 30.13 32.37
N PHE A 39 -10.83 30.50 31.87
CA PHE A 39 -11.32 29.97 30.60
C PHE A 39 -10.30 30.32 29.53
N ALA A 40 -9.72 29.31 28.88
CA ALA A 40 -8.97 29.52 27.65
C ALA A 40 -9.90 30.22 26.64
N PRO A 41 -9.38 31.15 25.80
CA PRO A 41 -10.17 31.72 24.72
C PRO A 41 -10.75 30.59 23.88
N ALA A 42 -11.98 30.76 23.38
CA ALA A 42 -12.58 29.81 22.46
C ALA A 42 -11.59 29.52 21.32
N PRO A 43 -11.37 28.24 20.95
CA PRO A 43 -10.50 27.92 19.82
C PRO A 43 -11.05 28.63 18.59
N ASP A 44 -10.16 29.30 17.85
CA ASP A 44 -10.55 30.03 16.65
C ASP A 44 -11.03 29.05 15.59
N THR A 45 -12.35 28.92 15.45
CA THR A 45 -12.99 28.04 14.46
C THR A 45 -12.95 28.63 13.05
N SER A 46 -12.33 29.80 12.85
CA SER A 46 -12.11 30.39 11.52
C SER A 46 -10.83 29.86 10.83
N SER A 47 -10.79 28.54 10.61
CA SER A 47 -10.08 28.02 9.43
C SER A 47 -10.58 28.77 8.19
N PRO A 48 -9.72 29.10 7.21
CA PRO A 48 -10.20 29.58 5.91
C PRO A 48 -11.20 28.58 5.36
N ARG A 49 -12.42 29.04 5.05
CA ARG A 49 -13.43 28.20 4.39
C ARG A 49 -12.97 27.95 2.96
N ASP A 50 -12.83 26.68 2.61
CA ASP A 50 -12.61 26.27 1.23
C ASP A 50 -13.96 26.19 0.52
N ASP A 51 -14.31 27.27 -0.17
CA ASP A 51 -15.57 27.41 -0.92
C ASP A 51 -15.61 26.52 -2.18
N SER A 52 -14.56 25.71 -2.45
CA SER A 52 -14.51 24.77 -3.59
C SER A 52 -14.96 23.34 -3.28
N ILE A 53 -15.22 23.01 -2.01
CA ILE A 53 -15.68 21.71 -1.54
C ILE A 53 -17.22 21.74 -1.38
N ASP A 54 -17.92 20.66 -1.74
CA ASP A 54 -19.35 20.48 -1.42
C ASP A 54 -19.53 20.30 0.11
N GLN A 55 -19.66 21.44 0.81
CA GLN A 55 -19.79 21.51 2.26
C GLN A 55 -21.05 20.81 2.79
N SER A 56 -21.99 20.37 1.94
CA SER A 56 -23.18 19.62 2.39
C SER A 56 -22.86 18.27 3.05
N TYR A 57 -21.64 17.76 2.86
CA TYR A 57 -21.14 16.54 3.50
C TYR A 57 -20.42 16.78 4.84
N ARG A 58 -20.30 18.03 5.30
CA ARG A 58 -19.74 18.39 6.62
C ARG A 58 -20.86 18.67 7.61
N LEU A 59 -20.63 18.31 8.87
CA LEU A 59 -21.54 18.70 9.95
C LEU A 59 -21.45 20.22 10.21
N PRO A 60 -22.55 20.91 10.56
CA PRO A 60 -22.51 22.30 10.99
C PRO A 60 -21.60 22.49 12.21
N THR A 61 -20.88 23.60 12.25
CA THR A 61 -19.96 23.93 13.36
C THR A 61 -20.68 24.53 14.58
N ASP A 62 -22.00 24.48 14.63
CA ASP A 62 -22.81 25.11 15.68
C ASP A 62 -22.76 24.33 17.01
N THR A 63 -22.50 23.03 16.92
CA THR A 63 -22.38 22.10 18.05
C THR A 63 -21.02 21.40 18.06
N VAL A 64 -20.44 21.22 19.25
CA VAL A 64 -19.14 20.56 19.44
C VAL A 64 -19.28 19.43 20.45
N PRO A 65 -18.96 18.17 20.11
CA PRO A 65 -19.04 17.07 21.08
C PRO A 65 -17.96 17.20 22.17
N THR A 66 -18.34 16.81 23.38
CA THR A 66 -17.46 16.83 24.56
C THR A 66 -17.21 15.42 25.08
N HIS A 67 -18.26 14.61 25.22
CA HIS A 67 -18.18 13.23 25.70
C HIS A 67 -19.28 12.34 25.12
N TYR A 68 -19.05 11.03 25.06
CA TYR A 68 -20.03 10.01 24.70
C TYR A 68 -20.15 8.96 25.81
N THR A 69 -21.38 8.61 26.22
CA THR A 69 -21.64 7.39 26.98
C THR A 69 -22.39 6.41 26.10
N ILE A 70 -21.71 5.35 25.66
CA ILE A 70 -22.25 4.34 24.74
C ILE A 70 -22.57 3.07 25.53
N ARG A 71 -23.82 2.63 25.44
CA ARG A 71 -24.35 1.44 26.11
C ARG A 71 -24.84 0.49 25.04
N LEU A 72 -24.20 -0.67 24.86
CA LEU A 72 -24.51 -1.65 23.81
C LEU A 72 -25.03 -2.95 24.40
N HIS A 73 -25.97 -3.60 23.71
CA HIS A 73 -26.40 -4.97 24.00
C HIS A 73 -26.26 -5.84 22.74
N THR A 74 -25.71 -7.05 22.89
CA THR A 74 -25.52 -7.97 21.77
C THR A 74 -25.65 -9.46 22.15
N ASP A 75 -26.46 -10.17 21.36
CA ASP A 75 -26.67 -11.61 21.47
C ASP A 75 -25.72 -12.42 20.57
N LEU A 76 -24.56 -11.85 20.19
CA LEU A 76 -23.74 -12.39 19.11
C LEU A 76 -23.25 -13.83 19.31
N HIS A 77 -23.16 -14.29 20.56
CA HIS A 77 -22.83 -15.67 20.91
C HIS A 77 -23.81 -16.71 20.33
N THR A 78 -25.04 -16.29 20.00
CA THR A 78 -26.04 -17.11 19.29
C THR A 78 -25.85 -17.15 17.77
N GLY A 79 -24.94 -16.31 17.24
CA GLY A 79 -24.86 -15.96 15.81
C GLY A 79 -25.80 -14.82 15.39
N SER A 80 -26.52 -14.22 16.34
CA SER A 80 -27.32 -13.01 16.06
C SER A 80 -26.43 -11.89 15.55
N ARG A 81 -26.87 -11.27 14.46
CA ARG A 81 -26.27 -10.04 13.92
C ARG A 81 -26.89 -8.77 14.52
N ALA A 82 -28.02 -8.89 15.22
CA ALA A 82 -28.66 -7.72 15.81
C ALA A 82 -27.87 -7.23 17.02
N PHE A 83 -27.72 -5.92 17.13
CA PHE A 83 -27.34 -5.25 18.35
C PHE A 83 -28.23 -4.03 18.57
N SER A 84 -28.46 -3.67 19.82
CA SER A 84 -29.13 -2.43 20.22
C SER A 84 -28.15 -1.57 21.00
N GLY A 85 -28.39 -0.27 21.00
CA GLY A 85 -27.59 0.65 21.77
C GLY A 85 -28.35 1.89 22.22
N ILE A 86 -27.82 2.50 23.26
CA ILE A 86 -28.19 3.84 23.71
C ILE A 86 -26.90 4.64 23.77
N VAL A 87 -26.86 5.79 23.09
CA VAL A 87 -25.75 6.72 23.16
C VAL A 87 -26.22 8.03 23.78
N ASP A 88 -25.56 8.45 24.84
CA ASP A 88 -25.65 9.83 25.33
C ASP A 88 -24.53 10.62 24.68
N ILE A 89 -24.88 11.56 23.80
CA ILE A 89 -23.94 12.47 23.16
C ILE A 89 -23.96 13.76 23.97
N GLU A 90 -22.90 14.03 24.71
CA GLU A 90 -22.70 15.33 25.36
C GLU A 90 -22.05 16.30 24.36
N PHE A 91 -22.60 17.51 24.24
CA PHE A 91 -22.10 18.52 23.31
C PHE A 91 -22.41 19.93 23.81
N ASP A 92 -21.58 20.89 23.40
CA ASP A 92 -21.81 22.31 23.62
C ASP A 92 -22.41 22.93 22.36
N VAL A 93 -23.51 23.66 22.51
CA VAL A 93 -24.02 24.59 21.49
C VAL A 93 -23.19 25.87 21.60
N ILE A 94 -22.37 26.16 20.59
CA ILE A 94 -21.49 27.34 20.55
C ILE A 94 -22.05 28.45 19.66
N VAL A 95 -22.98 28.12 18.76
CA VAL A 95 -23.80 29.06 17.99
C VAL A 95 -25.27 28.67 18.18
N PRO A 96 -26.20 29.59 18.51
CA PRO A 96 -27.60 29.23 18.69
C PRO A 96 -28.20 28.60 17.42
N THR A 97 -28.73 27.39 17.53
CA THR A 97 -29.13 26.55 16.40
C THR A 97 -30.43 25.78 16.68
N ASP A 98 -31.24 25.50 15.66
CA ASP A 98 -32.47 24.70 15.73
C ASP A 98 -32.31 23.27 15.18
N ALA A 99 -31.06 22.85 14.96
CA ALA A 99 -30.69 21.52 14.48
C ALA A 99 -29.45 20.98 15.22
N ILE A 100 -29.46 19.70 15.55
CA ILE A 100 -28.27 18.94 15.99
C ILE A 100 -28.01 17.91 14.90
N VAL A 101 -26.90 18.02 14.17
CA VAL A 101 -26.58 17.11 13.06
C VAL A 101 -25.43 16.20 13.46
N VAL A 102 -25.61 14.90 13.29
CA VAL A 102 -24.59 13.86 13.49
C VAL A 102 -24.55 12.93 12.28
N HIS A 103 -23.53 12.08 12.19
CA HIS A 103 -23.45 11.04 11.16
C HIS A 103 -24.11 9.73 11.61
N ASN A 104 -24.73 9.03 10.66
CA ASN A 104 -25.43 7.77 10.87
C ASN A 104 -25.36 6.90 9.59
N ARG A 105 -25.08 5.59 9.70
CA ARG A 105 -25.17 4.66 8.56
C ARG A 105 -25.61 3.28 8.99
N ASP A 106 -26.60 2.72 8.30
CA ASP A 106 -27.16 1.38 8.56
C ASP A 106 -27.68 1.14 10.00
N LEU A 107 -27.92 2.22 10.75
CA LEU A 107 -28.56 2.21 12.07
C LEU A 107 -29.99 2.73 11.99
N LEU A 108 -30.90 2.06 12.70
CA LEU A 108 -32.30 2.43 12.86
C LEU A 108 -32.48 3.14 14.21
N ILE A 109 -32.90 4.40 14.16
CA ILE A 109 -33.18 5.21 15.36
C ILE A 109 -34.56 4.83 15.90
N ALA A 110 -34.61 4.42 17.17
CA ALA A 110 -35.85 4.03 17.85
C ALA A 110 -36.47 5.22 18.59
N SER A 111 -35.67 6.01 19.28
CA SER A 111 -36.09 7.22 19.99
C SER A 111 -34.93 8.20 20.18
N ALA A 112 -35.24 9.46 20.50
CA ALA A 112 -34.26 10.43 20.95
C ALA A 112 -34.87 11.41 21.95
N ALA A 113 -34.08 11.80 22.95
CA ALA A 113 -34.44 12.76 23.98
C ALA A 113 -33.29 13.75 24.20
N LEU A 114 -33.61 15.02 24.34
CA LEU A 114 -32.66 16.11 24.54
C LEU A 114 -32.80 16.68 25.94
N TYR A 115 -31.67 16.85 26.62
CA TYR A 115 -31.56 17.43 27.95
C TYR A 115 -30.60 18.63 27.93
N ALA A 116 -30.91 19.68 28.67
CA ALA A 116 -29.99 20.77 28.95
C ALA A 116 -29.30 20.52 30.30
N LYS A 117 -27.99 20.79 30.39
CA LYS A 117 -27.29 20.85 31.68
C LYS A 117 -27.54 22.21 32.32
N ASP A 118 -28.03 22.23 33.56
CA ASP A 118 -28.15 23.45 34.34
C ASP A 118 -26.79 23.88 34.97
N GLN A 119 -26.80 24.96 35.74
CA GLN A 119 -25.58 25.52 36.36
C GLN A 119 -24.93 24.60 37.41
N ASP A 120 -25.67 23.63 37.95
CA ASP A 120 -25.18 22.62 38.89
C ASP A 120 -24.82 21.29 38.16
N GLY A 121 -24.96 21.25 36.83
CA GLY A 121 -24.71 20.08 35.99
C GLY A 121 -25.85 19.05 35.96
N LEU A 122 -27.04 19.39 36.47
CA LEU A 122 -28.21 18.52 36.44
C LEU A 122 -28.86 18.54 35.05
N LEU A 123 -29.29 17.37 34.58
CA LEU A 123 -30.01 17.23 33.31
C LEU A 123 -31.48 17.60 33.50
N VAL A 124 -31.90 18.65 32.79
CA VAL A 124 -33.30 19.09 32.68
C VAL A 124 -33.83 18.69 31.31
N GLU A 125 -34.94 17.94 31.27
CA GLU A 125 -35.58 17.52 30.02
C GLU A 125 -35.96 18.75 29.18
N PHE A 126 -35.43 18.81 27.95
CA PHE A 126 -35.59 19.92 27.03
C PHE A 126 -36.59 19.59 25.91
N GLY A 127 -36.69 18.31 25.51
CA GLY A 127 -37.74 17.80 24.63
C GLY A 127 -37.36 16.50 23.91
N PHE A 128 -38.27 16.01 23.07
CA PHE A 128 -38.08 14.83 22.21
C PHE A 128 -37.96 15.31 20.76
N PRO A 129 -36.74 15.48 20.21
CA PRO A 129 -36.56 15.99 18.86
C PRO A 129 -37.08 15.03 17.79
N HIS A 130 -37.74 15.58 16.77
CA HIS A 130 -37.97 14.85 15.52
C HIS A 130 -36.63 14.66 14.80
N HIS A 131 -36.43 13.55 14.08
CA HIS A 131 -35.20 13.30 13.34
C HIS A 131 -35.45 13.02 11.86
N GLU A 132 -34.53 13.48 11.01
CA GLU A 132 -34.52 13.24 9.58
C GLU A 132 -33.15 12.72 9.15
N PHE A 133 -33.13 11.74 8.25
CA PHE A 133 -31.90 11.10 7.78
C PHE A 133 -31.72 11.32 6.27
N ASP A 134 -30.65 12.01 5.89
CA ASP A 134 -30.24 12.14 4.50
C ASP A 134 -29.25 11.01 4.13
N GLN A 135 -29.74 10.06 3.34
CA GLN A 135 -28.97 8.92 2.86
C GLN A 135 -27.82 9.32 1.91
N ARG A 136 -27.88 10.51 1.27
CA ARG A 136 -26.81 10.99 0.37
C ARG A 136 -25.60 11.47 1.15
N THR A 137 -25.81 12.20 2.25
CA THR A 137 -24.75 12.81 3.08
C THR A 137 -24.41 11.97 4.31
N GLU A 138 -25.20 10.93 4.59
CA GLU A 138 -25.15 10.11 5.82
C GLU A 138 -25.38 10.94 7.09
N GLN A 139 -26.09 12.07 6.97
CA GLN A 139 -26.38 12.97 8.08
C GLN A 139 -27.75 12.68 8.69
N LEU A 140 -27.79 12.63 10.02
CA LEU A 140 -28.97 12.49 10.86
C LEU A 140 -29.16 13.80 11.63
N THR A 141 -30.20 14.53 11.27
CA THR A 141 -30.54 15.82 11.85
C THR A 141 -31.65 15.67 12.86
N PHE A 142 -31.43 16.13 14.09
CA PHE A 142 -32.43 16.22 15.16
C PHE A 142 -32.92 17.66 15.28
N HIS A 143 -34.24 17.85 15.22
CA HIS A 143 -34.92 19.14 15.34
C HIS A 143 -35.60 19.26 16.72
N PRO A 144 -35.10 20.11 17.64
CA PRO A 144 -35.70 20.31 18.96
C PRO A 144 -37.04 21.05 18.95
N GLY A 145 -37.48 21.56 17.79
CA GLY A 145 -38.70 22.37 17.64
C GLY A 145 -38.57 23.83 18.13
N GLN A 146 -37.40 24.20 18.67
CA GLN A 146 -37.03 25.54 19.09
C GLN A 146 -35.51 25.73 18.96
N VAL A 147 -35.07 26.99 18.81
CA VAL A 147 -33.63 27.33 18.79
C VAL A 147 -33.01 27.04 20.15
N LEU A 148 -31.95 26.24 20.18
CA LEU A 148 -31.11 26.01 21.35
C LEU A 148 -30.25 27.25 21.62
N PRO A 149 -30.31 27.85 22.83
CA PRO A 149 -29.31 28.84 23.24
C PRO A 149 -27.93 28.20 23.43
N ILE A 150 -26.90 29.04 23.51
CA ILE A 150 -25.53 28.61 23.86
C ILE A 150 -25.54 27.96 25.25
N GLY A 151 -24.95 26.77 25.36
CA GLY A 151 -24.92 25.97 26.59
C GLY A 151 -24.55 24.51 26.33
N SER A 152 -24.43 23.73 27.41
CA SER A 152 -24.11 22.30 27.34
C SER A 152 -25.37 21.44 27.36
N TYR A 153 -25.42 20.45 26.48
CA TYR A 153 -26.57 19.58 26.26
C TYR A 153 -26.17 18.10 26.25
N VAL A 154 -27.16 17.23 26.44
CA VAL A 154 -27.04 15.79 26.23
C VAL A 154 -28.17 15.32 25.34
N LEU A 155 -27.82 14.75 24.18
CA LEU A 155 -28.75 14.06 23.29
C LEU A 155 -28.62 12.56 23.53
N THR A 156 -29.63 11.96 24.17
CA THR A 156 -29.75 10.51 24.31
C THR A 156 -30.46 9.95 23.09
N VAL A 157 -29.84 9.01 22.39
CA VAL A 157 -30.39 8.34 21.21
C VAL A 157 -30.44 6.84 21.43
N GLU A 158 -31.64 6.25 21.32
CA GLU A 158 -31.82 4.80 21.29
C GLU A 158 -31.82 4.33 19.84
N TYR A 159 -31.04 3.30 19.52
CA TYR A 159 -30.87 2.82 18.16
C TYR A 159 -30.64 1.30 18.11
N SER A 160 -30.77 0.73 16.92
CA SER A 160 -30.41 -0.66 16.63
C SER A 160 -29.65 -0.76 15.32
N GLY A 161 -28.78 -1.75 15.21
CA GLY A 161 -27.93 -1.96 14.05
C GLY A 161 -27.74 -3.44 13.74
N LEU A 162 -27.15 -3.71 12.59
CA LEU A 162 -26.73 -5.05 12.20
C LEU A 162 -25.21 -5.12 12.13
N LEU A 163 -24.64 -6.04 12.90
CA LEU A 163 -23.25 -6.45 12.79
C LEU A 163 -22.94 -6.83 11.33
N GLN A 164 -21.94 -6.17 10.76
CA GLN A 164 -21.49 -6.47 9.40
C GLN A 164 -20.80 -7.83 9.34
N THR A 165 -20.97 -8.56 8.24
CA THR A 165 -20.36 -9.91 8.07
C THR A 165 -19.51 -10.01 6.82
N SER A 166 -19.94 -9.33 5.75
CA SER A 166 -19.32 -9.26 4.43
C SER A 166 -18.15 -8.28 4.34
N SER A 167 -18.17 -7.20 5.13
CA SER A 167 -17.04 -6.28 5.33
C SER A 167 -16.41 -6.49 6.71
N ASN A 168 -15.25 -5.88 6.91
CA ASN A 168 -14.65 -5.66 8.23
C ASN A 168 -14.79 -4.16 8.54
N SER A 169 -16.02 -3.66 8.63
CA SER A 169 -16.30 -2.22 8.75
C SER A 169 -17.42 -2.00 9.74
N GLY A 170 -17.32 -0.95 10.56
CA GLY A 170 -18.27 -0.71 11.65
C GLY A 170 -18.09 -1.71 12.79
N PHE A 171 -19.15 -1.97 13.55
CA PHE A 171 -19.19 -3.12 14.45
C PHE A 171 -19.55 -4.36 13.63
N PHE A 172 -18.67 -5.36 13.59
CA PHE A 172 -18.77 -6.49 12.68
C PHE A 172 -18.63 -7.85 13.40
N LEU A 173 -19.30 -8.87 12.85
CA LEU A 173 -19.38 -10.22 13.38
C LEU A 173 -18.52 -11.18 12.54
N LYS A 174 -17.68 -11.95 13.22
CA LYS A 174 -17.01 -13.15 12.70
C LYS A 174 -17.38 -14.37 13.55
N SER A 175 -16.98 -15.56 13.11
CA SER A 175 -17.20 -16.80 13.85
C SER A 175 -16.00 -17.73 13.69
N TYR A 176 -15.73 -18.52 14.71
CA TYR A 176 -14.78 -19.62 14.67
C TYR A 176 -15.44 -20.91 15.17
N VAL A 177 -14.70 -22.01 15.18
CA VAL A 177 -15.12 -23.27 15.78
C VAL A 177 -14.13 -23.60 16.88
N ASN A 178 -14.60 -23.85 18.09
CA ASN A 178 -13.75 -24.19 19.23
C ASN A 178 -13.32 -25.68 19.20
N ASP A 179 -12.47 -26.09 20.15
CA ASP A 179 -11.94 -27.46 20.21
C ASP A 179 -13.02 -28.55 20.42
N ASP A 180 -14.17 -28.19 20.99
CA ASP A 180 -15.34 -29.07 21.15
C ASP A 180 -16.17 -29.21 19.84
N GLY A 181 -15.79 -28.50 18.77
CA GLY A 181 -16.50 -28.47 17.50
C GLY A 181 -17.72 -27.55 17.47
N GLU A 182 -17.92 -26.72 18.50
CA GLU A 182 -19.01 -25.77 18.59
C GLU A 182 -18.66 -24.46 17.87
N ARG A 183 -19.61 -23.92 17.09
CA ARG A 183 -19.43 -22.61 16.45
C ARG A 183 -19.59 -21.52 17.51
N ARG A 184 -18.54 -20.72 17.69
CA ARG A 184 -18.49 -19.56 18.58
C ARG A 184 -18.31 -18.29 17.74
N TYR A 185 -18.61 -17.14 18.30
CA TYR A 185 -18.76 -15.88 17.56
C TYR A 185 -17.90 -14.78 18.16
N VAL A 186 -17.54 -13.78 17.35
CA VAL A 186 -16.71 -12.65 17.77
C VAL A 186 -17.26 -11.39 17.15
N GLY A 187 -17.74 -10.47 17.97
CA GLY A 187 -17.99 -9.09 17.56
C GLY A 187 -16.73 -8.26 17.77
N THR A 188 -16.34 -7.43 16.80
CA THR A 188 -15.30 -6.43 16.99
C THR A 188 -15.48 -5.26 16.04
N THR A 189 -14.84 -4.13 16.32
CA THR A 189 -14.94 -2.89 15.53
C THR A 189 -13.80 -2.74 14.54
N GLN A 190 -14.10 -2.17 13.37
CA GLN A 190 -13.09 -1.54 12.51
C GLN A 190 -13.66 -0.23 11.97
N PHE A 191 -13.18 0.87 12.54
CA PHE A 191 -13.61 2.21 12.19
C PHE A 191 -12.52 2.90 11.36
N GLU A 192 -12.37 2.52 10.08
CA GLU A 192 -11.77 3.43 9.09
C GLU A 192 -12.60 4.74 9.05
N SER A 193 -12.03 5.84 8.57
CA SER A 193 -12.36 7.24 8.93
C SER A 193 -13.82 7.75 8.80
N THR A 194 -14.77 6.93 8.34
CA THR A 194 -16.23 7.21 8.29
C THR A 194 -17.09 5.99 8.67
N ASN A 195 -16.55 5.05 9.46
CA ASN A 195 -17.22 3.79 9.78
C ASN A 195 -17.73 3.70 11.23
N ALA A 196 -17.41 4.64 12.12
CA ALA A 196 -17.93 4.63 13.50
C ALA A 196 -19.45 4.90 13.54
N ARG A 197 -19.94 5.72 12.61
CA ARG A 197 -21.37 5.94 12.31
C ARG A 197 -22.18 4.66 11.98
N MET A 198 -21.53 3.51 11.78
CA MET A 198 -22.16 2.19 11.62
C MET A 198 -22.34 1.41 12.94
N ALA A 199 -21.84 1.94 14.05
CA ALA A 199 -21.93 1.33 15.37
C ALA A 199 -22.72 2.19 16.37
N PHE A 200 -22.69 3.52 16.22
CA PHE A 200 -23.49 4.47 16.99
C PHE A 200 -23.59 5.81 16.21
N PRO A 201 -24.71 6.56 16.33
CA PRO A 201 -24.79 7.92 15.79
C PRO A 201 -23.74 8.83 16.43
N CYS A 202 -22.94 9.54 15.64
CA CYS A 202 -21.83 10.33 16.17
C CYS A 202 -21.34 11.45 15.24
N TYR A 203 -20.62 12.41 15.80
CA TYR A 203 -19.87 13.43 15.06
C TYR A 203 -18.63 12.79 14.40
N ASP A 204 -18.86 11.98 13.36
CA ASP A 204 -17.85 11.13 12.73
C ASP A 204 -16.95 11.90 11.75
N GLU A 205 -16.22 12.89 12.28
CA GLU A 205 -15.20 13.71 11.59
C GLU A 205 -13.92 13.84 12.44
N PRO A 206 -12.70 13.78 11.85
CA PRO A 206 -11.45 13.80 12.62
C PRO A 206 -11.24 15.00 13.56
N LEU A 207 -11.81 16.16 13.22
CA LEU A 207 -11.70 17.39 14.01
C LEU A 207 -12.62 17.41 15.25
N LEU A 208 -13.74 16.67 15.23
CA LEU A 208 -14.78 16.71 16.26
C LEU A 208 -14.54 15.64 17.33
N LYS A 209 -13.40 15.79 18.03
CA LYS A 209 -12.94 14.86 19.08
C LYS A 209 -13.75 14.96 20.36
N ALA A 210 -13.91 13.85 21.08
CA ALA A 210 -14.61 13.74 22.36
C ALA A 210 -13.97 12.68 23.27
N GLY A 211 -14.33 12.64 24.56
CA GLY A 211 -14.11 11.45 25.40
C GLY A 211 -15.18 10.39 25.14
N PHE A 212 -14.88 9.12 25.45
CA PHE A 212 -15.82 8.01 25.30
C PHE A 212 -15.82 7.13 26.56
N THR A 213 -17.01 6.77 27.04
CA THR A 213 -17.23 5.73 28.05
C THR A 213 -18.10 4.65 27.43
N LEU A 214 -17.68 3.39 27.54
CA LEU A 214 -18.34 2.27 26.88
C LEU A 214 -18.80 1.23 27.90
N TRP A 215 -20.06 0.83 27.83
CA TRP A 215 -20.62 -0.30 28.57
C TRP A 215 -21.19 -1.31 27.57
N ILE A 216 -20.83 -2.60 27.69
CA ILE A 216 -21.31 -3.65 26.78
C ILE A 216 -21.97 -4.78 27.58
N THR A 217 -23.25 -5.02 27.30
CA THR A 217 -24.03 -6.14 27.81
C THR A 217 -23.91 -7.34 26.87
N HIS A 218 -23.34 -8.43 27.37
CA HIS A 218 -23.10 -9.69 26.64
C HIS A 218 -23.31 -10.89 27.56
N ILE A 219 -23.39 -12.10 26.98
CA ILE A 219 -23.54 -13.33 27.77
C ILE A 219 -22.35 -13.51 28.74
N ALA A 220 -22.60 -14.04 29.94
CA ALA A 220 -21.56 -14.25 30.95
C ALA A 220 -20.47 -15.27 30.58
N GLU A 221 -20.65 -16.05 29.49
CA GLU A 221 -19.63 -16.94 28.93
C GLU A 221 -18.61 -16.21 28.04
N TYR A 222 -18.86 -14.95 27.70
CA TYR A 222 -18.03 -14.14 26.81
C TYR A 222 -17.37 -13.01 27.61
N ASN A 223 -16.24 -12.52 27.12
CA ASN A 223 -15.53 -11.34 27.62
C ASN A 223 -15.74 -10.17 26.64
N ALA A 224 -15.73 -8.95 27.17
CA ALA A 224 -15.62 -7.73 26.38
C ALA A 224 -14.26 -7.07 26.59
N VAL A 225 -13.75 -6.41 25.55
CA VAL A 225 -12.53 -5.59 25.58
C VAL A 225 -12.78 -4.24 24.89
N SER A 226 -12.03 -3.21 25.27
CA SER A 226 -12.12 -1.84 24.73
C SER A 226 -10.76 -1.14 24.80
N ASN A 227 -10.64 0.11 24.31
CA ASN A 227 -9.43 0.93 24.45
C ASN A 227 -8.97 1.11 25.90
N MET A 228 -9.90 1.13 26.85
CA MET A 228 -9.64 1.39 28.26
C MET A 228 -9.82 0.10 29.09
N PRO A 229 -9.14 -0.03 30.24
CA PRO A 229 -9.33 -1.16 31.15
C PRO A 229 -10.79 -1.33 31.61
N VAL A 230 -11.14 -2.56 31.95
CA VAL A 230 -12.42 -2.88 32.61
C VAL A 230 -12.40 -2.30 34.02
N GLU A 231 -13.33 -1.41 34.33
CA GLU A 231 -13.54 -0.89 35.68
C GLU A 231 -14.42 -1.83 36.51
N GLU A 232 -15.47 -2.40 35.89
CA GLU A 232 -16.46 -3.22 36.58
C GLU A 232 -17.15 -4.20 35.61
N VAL A 233 -17.45 -5.40 36.10
CA VAL A 233 -18.36 -6.35 35.42
C VAL A 233 -19.51 -6.67 36.38
N VAL A 234 -20.73 -6.29 36.01
CA VAL A 234 -21.94 -6.52 36.82
C VAL A 234 -22.92 -7.45 36.10
N PRO A 235 -23.72 -8.26 36.83
CA PRO A 235 -24.86 -8.96 36.22
C PRO A 235 -25.83 -7.95 35.58
N SER A 236 -26.37 -8.30 34.40
CA SER A 236 -27.40 -7.48 33.75
C SER A 236 -28.73 -7.60 34.49
N GLU A 237 -29.37 -6.46 34.80
CA GLU A 237 -30.71 -6.45 35.40
C GLU A 237 -31.82 -6.75 34.39
N GLU A 238 -31.53 -6.57 33.08
CA GLU A 238 -32.52 -6.69 31.99
C GLU A 238 -32.48 -8.06 31.29
N HIS A 239 -31.33 -8.76 31.33
CA HIS A 239 -31.12 -10.02 30.61
C HIS A 239 -30.52 -11.12 31.51
N GLU A 240 -31.35 -12.11 31.88
CA GLU A 240 -30.92 -13.24 32.73
C GLU A 240 -29.77 -14.04 32.09
N GLY A 241 -28.64 -14.17 32.80
CA GLY A 241 -27.43 -14.84 32.31
C GLY A 241 -26.41 -13.95 31.60
N TYR A 242 -26.69 -12.65 31.46
CA TYR A 242 -25.79 -11.67 30.85
C TYR A 242 -25.06 -10.86 31.92
N VAL A 243 -23.93 -10.28 31.53
CA VAL A 243 -23.18 -9.29 32.30
C VAL A 243 -23.01 -8.02 31.47
N THR A 244 -22.93 -6.88 32.15
CA THR A 244 -22.52 -5.60 31.56
C THR A 244 -21.10 -5.29 32.02
N THR A 245 -20.18 -5.30 31.06
CA THR A 245 -18.78 -4.90 31.25
C THR A 245 -18.67 -3.40 31.02
N LYS A 246 -18.14 -2.66 32.00
CA LYS A 246 -17.95 -1.21 31.96
C LYS A 246 -16.45 -0.90 31.82
N PHE A 247 -16.12 -0.05 30.86
CA PHE A 247 -14.76 0.42 30.62
C PHE A 247 -14.59 1.87 31.10
N GLY A 248 -13.38 2.20 31.52
CA GLY A 248 -13.04 3.58 31.93
C GLY A 248 -13.16 4.59 30.78
N PRO A 249 -13.22 5.90 31.09
CA PRO A 249 -13.31 6.95 30.09
C PRO A 249 -12.01 7.09 29.29
N THR A 250 -12.11 7.19 27.96
CA THR A 250 -10.96 7.43 27.07
C THR A 250 -10.43 8.86 27.20
N PRO A 251 -9.16 9.10 26.81
CA PRO A 251 -8.71 10.43 26.42
C PRO A 251 -9.59 11.04 25.30
N LYS A 252 -9.50 12.36 25.11
CA LYS A 252 -10.22 13.07 24.05
C LYS A 252 -9.67 12.67 22.67
N MET A 253 -10.44 11.90 21.91
CA MET A 253 -10.03 11.29 20.65
C MET A 253 -11.13 11.39 19.57
N SER A 254 -10.81 11.06 18.33
CA SER A 254 -11.80 10.99 17.24
C SER A 254 -12.60 9.69 17.32
N SER A 255 -13.86 9.70 16.86
CA SER A 255 -14.78 8.54 16.82
C SER A 255 -14.14 7.27 16.24
N TYR A 256 -13.33 7.43 15.19
CA TYR A 256 -12.67 6.34 14.47
C TYR A 256 -11.58 5.61 15.26
N LEU A 257 -11.15 6.15 16.42
CA LEU A 257 -10.18 5.52 17.33
C LEU A 257 -10.86 4.67 18.43
N LEU A 258 -12.18 4.74 18.57
CA LEU A 258 -12.91 3.89 19.51
C LEU A 258 -12.88 2.44 19.01
N ALA A 259 -12.37 1.52 19.83
CA ALA A 259 -12.23 0.12 19.50
C ALA A 259 -12.81 -0.74 20.62
N PHE A 260 -13.64 -1.71 20.27
CA PHE A 260 -14.17 -2.69 21.22
C PHE A 260 -14.50 -4.03 20.57
N GLY A 261 -14.51 -5.09 21.39
CA GLY A 261 -14.85 -6.43 20.96
C GLY A 261 -15.51 -7.27 22.04
N VAL A 262 -16.27 -8.27 21.64
CA VAL A 262 -16.99 -9.22 22.49
C VAL A 262 -16.77 -10.63 21.93
N SER A 263 -16.18 -11.52 22.74
CA SER A 263 -15.78 -12.88 22.33
C SER A 263 -15.61 -13.80 23.53
N ASP A 264 -15.65 -15.10 23.35
CA ASP A 264 -15.22 -16.09 24.35
C ASP A 264 -13.70 -16.35 24.35
N PHE A 265 -12.90 -15.44 23.81
CA PHE A 265 -11.44 -15.51 23.90
C PHE A 265 -10.95 -15.31 25.33
N VAL A 266 -9.88 -16.02 25.67
CA VAL A 266 -9.14 -15.85 26.92
C VAL A 266 -8.05 -14.78 26.74
N SER A 267 -7.95 -13.85 27.69
CA SER A 267 -6.83 -12.91 27.77
C SER A 267 -5.64 -13.54 28.50
N ILE A 268 -4.44 -13.01 28.24
CA ILE A 268 -3.21 -13.33 28.98
C ILE A 268 -2.52 -12.02 29.31
N GLU A 269 -2.38 -11.73 30.61
CA GLU A 269 -1.65 -10.58 31.14
C GLU A 269 -0.49 -11.08 32.00
N ASP A 270 0.69 -10.46 31.86
CA ASP A 270 1.94 -10.73 32.61
C ASP A 270 2.32 -12.21 32.80
N GLY A 271 2.05 -13.06 31.80
CA GLY A 271 2.47 -14.46 31.79
C GLY A 271 1.75 -15.37 32.80
N THR A 272 0.78 -14.86 33.54
CA THR A 272 -0.08 -15.65 34.43
C THR A 272 -1.42 -15.95 33.77
N GLN A 273 -1.69 -17.23 33.47
CA GLN A 273 -3.04 -17.68 33.12
C GLN A 273 -3.97 -17.57 34.35
N GLN A 274 -4.75 -16.49 34.45
CA GLN A 274 -5.93 -16.47 35.30
C GLN A 274 -7.10 -17.15 34.57
N CYS A 275 -7.22 -18.47 34.72
CA CYS A 275 -8.47 -19.16 34.42
C CYS A 275 -9.54 -18.74 35.44
N LEU A 276 -10.44 -17.82 35.07
CA LEU A 276 -11.68 -17.61 35.80
C LEU A 276 -12.49 -18.92 35.76
N THR A 277 -12.68 -19.53 36.92
CA THR A 277 -13.07 -20.94 37.03
C THR A 277 -14.52 -21.20 36.63
N HIS A 278 -14.73 -22.12 35.68
CA HIS A 278 -16.04 -22.71 35.42
C HIS A 278 -16.67 -23.32 36.70
N HIS A 279 -17.93 -23.00 36.96
CA HIS A 279 -18.82 -23.76 37.82
C HIS A 279 -20.07 -24.20 37.04
N ARG A 280 -20.03 -25.41 36.48
CA ARG A 280 -21.24 -26.18 36.10
C ARG A 280 -21.50 -27.27 37.14
N PRO A 281 -22.76 -27.48 37.52
CA PRO A 281 -23.27 -28.83 37.78
C PRO A 281 -24.35 -29.22 36.75
N ARG A 282 -24.34 -30.51 36.36
CA ARG A 282 -25.23 -31.11 35.35
C ARG A 282 -26.61 -31.51 35.91
N GLN A 283 -27.65 -31.44 35.08
CA GLN A 283 -28.76 -32.40 34.87
C GLN A 283 -29.85 -31.72 34.00
N GLY A 284 -30.61 -32.37 33.09
CA GLY A 284 -30.52 -33.70 32.50
C GLY A 284 -31.80 -34.12 31.76
N SER A 285 -31.67 -34.80 30.60
CA SER A 285 -32.63 -35.76 30.00
C SER A 285 -34.02 -35.33 29.45
N ARG A 286 -34.26 -35.76 28.18
CA ARG A 286 -35.54 -36.10 27.49
C ARG A 286 -36.43 -34.92 27.02
N MET A 287 -36.93 -34.83 25.77
CA MET A 287 -37.47 -35.75 24.72
C MET A 287 -39.02 -35.67 24.64
N VAL A 288 -39.57 -35.72 23.41
CA VAL A 288 -41.01 -35.72 23.00
C VAL A 288 -41.64 -34.31 22.99
N ALA A 289 -42.02 -33.66 21.88
CA ALA A 289 -42.63 -34.00 20.57
C ALA A 289 -44.18 -34.07 20.53
N ARG A 290 -44.81 -33.04 19.93
CA ARG A 290 -45.94 -33.08 18.94
C ARG A 290 -46.47 -31.64 18.70
N THR A 291 -46.49 -31.12 17.46
CA THR A 291 -47.56 -31.26 16.43
C THR A 291 -48.89 -30.65 16.90
N VAL A 292 -49.49 -29.67 16.18
CA VAL A 292 -50.63 -29.91 15.26
C VAL A 292 -51.10 -28.61 14.53
N LEU A 293 -51.18 -28.67 13.17
CA LEU A 293 -52.12 -27.98 12.23
C LEU A 293 -52.13 -26.42 12.18
N ILE A 294 -52.47 -25.67 11.11
CA ILE A 294 -52.89 -25.87 9.68
C ILE A 294 -52.68 -24.49 8.96
N THR A 295 -52.42 -24.30 7.65
CA THR A 295 -53.10 -24.78 6.42
C THR A 295 -52.17 -24.70 5.19
N ALA A 296 -52.46 -25.48 4.16
CA ALA A 296 -51.95 -25.33 2.77
C ALA A 296 -53.01 -24.59 1.88
N LEU A 297 -52.94 -24.38 0.56
CA LEU A 297 -52.18 -25.00 -0.55
C LEU A 297 -52.30 -24.16 -1.88
N LEU A 298 -51.23 -24.10 -2.69
CA LEU A 298 -51.08 -24.05 -4.18
C LEU A 298 -51.91 -23.15 -5.17
N CYS A 299 -51.13 -22.50 -6.05
CA CYS A 299 -51.16 -22.42 -7.54
C CYS A 299 -52.19 -21.62 -8.40
N LEU A 300 -51.62 -20.63 -9.13
CA LEU A 300 -51.56 -20.46 -10.60
C LEU A 300 -52.71 -20.95 -11.53
N LEU A 301 -53.22 -20.03 -12.40
CA LEU A 301 -53.01 -20.03 -13.87
C LEU A 301 -53.77 -18.89 -14.63
N ALA A 302 -53.32 -18.62 -15.86
CA ALA A 302 -54.03 -18.07 -17.05
C ALA A 302 -53.82 -16.59 -17.51
N SER A 303 -53.52 -16.47 -18.81
CA SER A 303 -53.45 -15.26 -19.69
C SER A 303 -54.73 -15.19 -20.59
N PRO A 304 -54.85 -14.42 -21.72
CA PRO A 304 -54.14 -13.24 -22.28
C PRO A 304 -55.12 -12.16 -22.88
N THR A 305 -54.62 -11.25 -23.76
CA THR A 305 -55.33 -10.40 -24.79
C THR A 305 -55.91 -9.02 -24.34
N THR A 306 -55.94 -7.91 -25.12
CA THR A 306 -55.33 -7.48 -26.43
C THR A 306 -55.52 -5.94 -26.68
N PHE A 307 -54.80 -5.36 -27.67
CA PHE A 307 -55.04 -4.09 -28.41
C PHE A 307 -54.80 -2.74 -27.67
N ALA A 308 -54.22 -1.68 -28.28
CA ALA A 308 -53.76 -1.44 -29.68
C ALA A 308 -52.68 -0.32 -29.81
N THR A 309 -51.94 -0.33 -30.94
CA THR A 309 -51.23 0.79 -31.65
C THR A 309 -50.14 1.61 -30.93
N ARG A 310 -49.08 2.13 -31.59
CA ARG A 310 -48.25 1.80 -32.79
C ARG A 310 -46.98 2.72 -32.74
N PRO A 311 -45.92 2.50 -33.55
CA PRO A 311 -44.56 3.05 -33.28
C PRO A 311 -44.11 4.20 -34.21
N ALA A 312 -42.83 4.62 -34.02
CA ALA A 312 -41.83 5.04 -35.04
C ALA A 312 -41.39 6.53 -35.18
N TRP A 313 -40.11 6.76 -34.86
CA TRP A 313 -39.03 7.48 -35.60
C TRP A 313 -39.15 8.96 -36.10
N GLN A 314 -37.96 9.62 -36.09
CA GLN A 314 -37.59 10.96 -36.65
C GLN A 314 -38.11 12.18 -35.84
N TRP A 315 -37.36 13.30 -35.68
CA TRP A 315 -36.45 14.00 -36.62
C TRP A 315 -35.23 14.68 -35.97
N LEU A 316 -34.22 14.99 -36.81
CA LEU A 316 -33.15 15.99 -36.57
C LEU A 316 -33.66 17.42 -36.83
N SER A 317 -33.23 18.41 -36.03
CA SER A 317 -32.87 19.77 -36.49
C SER A 317 -32.31 20.64 -35.35
N GLU A 318 -31.23 21.38 -35.65
CA GLU A 318 -30.70 22.51 -34.88
C GLU A 318 -31.46 23.83 -35.23
N PRO A 319 -30.95 25.05 -34.91
CA PRO A 319 -30.89 25.66 -33.58
C PRO A 319 -31.54 27.07 -33.56
N SER A 320 -31.74 27.67 -32.38
CA SER A 320 -31.80 29.15 -32.26
C SER A 320 -31.71 29.67 -30.82
N ASP A 321 -30.72 30.53 -30.60
CA ASP A 321 -30.72 31.71 -29.73
C ASP A 321 -31.36 31.66 -28.33
N PHE A 322 -30.50 31.77 -27.30
CA PHE A 322 -30.61 32.92 -26.40
C PHE A 322 -29.22 33.43 -25.99
N THR A 323 -29.02 34.74 -26.10
CA THR A 323 -27.76 35.43 -25.84
C THR A 323 -27.47 35.55 -24.34
N LEU A 324 -26.22 35.32 -23.93
CA LEU A 324 -25.71 35.75 -22.62
C LEU A 324 -24.80 36.97 -22.80
N SER A 325 -25.19 38.08 -22.15
CA SER A 325 -24.46 39.34 -22.12
C SER A 325 -23.21 39.22 -21.25
N PHE A 326 -22.05 39.58 -21.82
CA PHE A 326 -20.75 39.52 -21.14
C PHE A 326 -20.29 40.93 -20.74
N GLU A 327 -20.58 41.36 -19.52
CA GLU A 327 -19.94 42.48 -18.84
C GLU A 327 -19.87 42.16 -17.33
N ARG A 328 -18.91 42.59 -16.50
CA ARG A 328 -17.55 43.13 -16.64
C ARG A 328 -17.12 43.53 -15.22
N GLU A 329 -16.75 42.57 -14.36
CA GLU A 329 -16.10 42.87 -13.07
C GLU A 329 -14.84 42.03 -12.92
N LEU A 330 -13.72 42.59 -13.40
CA LEU A 330 -12.36 42.06 -13.25
C LEU A 330 -11.41 43.21 -12.89
N SER A 331 -11.64 43.78 -11.71
CA SER A 331 -10.72 44.71 -11.04
C SER A 331 -11.13 44.88 -9.58
N ASP A 332 -10.65 43.98 -8.72
CA ASP A 332 -10.31 44.22 -7.29
C ASP A 332 -10.19 42.90 -6.51
N LEU A 333 -9.12 42.13 -6.78
CA LEU A 333 -8.62 41.08 -5.87
C LEU A 333 -7.15 40.74 -6.13
N ALA A 334 -6.33 41.77 -6.31
CA ALA A 334 -4.87 41.66 -6.17
C ALA A 334 -4.51 41.65 -4.67
N GLY A 335 -4.83 40.54 -4.00
CA GLY A 335 -4.57 40.31 -2.57
C GLY A 335 -3.98 38.92 -2.37
N SER A 336 -2.89 38.84 -1.62
CA SER A 336 -2.12 37.61 -1.38
C SER A 336 -2.98 36.46 -0.84
N LEU A 337 -3.13 35.39 -1.64
CA LEU A 337 -3.69 34.12 -1.16
C LEU A 337 -2.70 33.44 -0.20
N PRO A 338 -3.14 32.95 0.97
CA PRO A 338 -2.30 32.10 1.81
C PRO A 338 -2.13 30.73 1.16
N VAL A 339 -0.89 30.22 1.13
CA VAL A 339 -0.60 28.86 0.65
C VAL A 339 -1.19 27.86 1.66
N PRO A 340 -2.13 26.98 1.28
CA PRO A 340 -2.65 25.97 2.19
C PRO A 340 -1.58 24.91 2.44
N ASN A 341 -1.08 24.81 3.67
CA ASN A 341 -0.09 23.79 4.05
C ASN A 341 -0.80 22.44 4.27
N ARG A 342 -1.11 21.72 3.18
CA ARG A 342 -1.93 20.48 3.16
C ARG A 342 -1.20 19.23 3.66
N ARG A 343 -0.55 19.30 4.82
CA ARG A 343 0.12 18.15 5.44
C ARG A 343 -0.90 17.28 6.17
N GLN A 344 -0.72 15.96 6.15
CA GLN A 344 -1.47 15.06 7.04
C GLN A 344 -1.26 15.50 8.50
N ALA A 345 -2.34 15.64 9.25
CA ALA A 345 -2.28 15.78 10.71
C ALA A 345 -1.93 14.41 11.31
N VAL A 346 -0.88 14.38 12.14
CA VAL A 346 -0.33 13.14 12.71
C VAL A 346 -0.24 13.25 14.24
N ASP A 347 -0.04 12.12 14.90
CA ASP A 347 0.23 12.10 16.33
C ASP A 347 1.72 12.37 16.61
N GLU A 348 2.05 13.63 16.88
CA GLU A 348 3.43 14.06 17.18
C GLU A 348 3.99 13.43 18.47
N SER A 349 3.22 12.70 19.28
CA SER A 349 3.74 11.98 20.46
C SER A 349 4.70 10.84 20.11
N TYR A 350 4.64 10.31 18.88
CA TYR A 350 5.61 9.34 18.38
C TYR A 350 7.00 9.95 18.13
N ARG A 351 7.10 11.28 18.02
CA ARG A 351 8.38 11.97 17.77
C ARG A 351 9.20 12.07 19.05
N LEU A 352 10.51 11.93 18.93
CA LEU A 352 11.40 12.08 20.07
C LEU A 352 11.39 13.53 20.60
N PRO A 353 11.43 13.75 21.92
CA PRO A 353 11.61 15.07 22.49
C PRO A 353 12.89 15.75 21.99
N ASN A 354 12.78 17.00 21.52
CA ASN A 354 13.91 17.78 20.99
C ASN A 354 14.85 18.34 22.07
N ASN A 355 14.90 17.73 23.26
CA ASN A 355 15.70 18.19 24.39
C ASN A 355 17.14 17.66 24.35
N THR A 356 17.40 16.63 23.55
CA THR A 356 18.68 15.92 23.46
C THR A 356 18.91 15.45 22.01
N SER A 357 20.17 15.37 21.57
CA SER A 357 20.53 14.97 20.21
C SER A 357 21.80 14.12 20.18
N PRO A 358 21.87 13.04 19.36
CA PRO A 358 23.04 12.18 19.27
C PRO A 358 24.20 12.85 18.53
N ILE A 359 25.43 12.42 18.87
CA ILE A 359 26.66 12.81 18.17
C ILE A 359 27.38 11.55 17.65
N HIS A 360 27.50 10.53 18.50
CA HIS A 360 28.27 9.34 18.22
C HIS A 360 27.72 8.11 18.95
N TYR A 361 27.72 6.97 18.26
CA TYR A 361 27.35 5.66 18.80
C TYR A 361 28.56 4.72 18.77
N HIS A 362 28.95 4.20 19.94
CA HIS A 362 29.80 3.01 20.03
C HIS A 362 28.90 1.79 20.27
N LEU A 363 28.72 0.95 19.25
CA LEU A 363 27.83 -0.21 19.28
C LEU A 363 28.63 -1.51 19.23
N ALA A 364 28.48 -2.34 20.25
CA ALA A 364 29.02 -3.70 20.30
C ALA A 364 27.89 -4.72 20.33
N LEU A 365 27.90 -5.70 19.41
CA LEU A 365 26.93 -6.80 19.35
C LEU A 365 27.61 -8.16 19.33
N ARG A 366 27.01 -9.17 19.98
CA ARG A 366 27.46 -10.57 19.96
C ARG A 366 26.37 -11.48 19.40
N THR A 367 26.71 -12.32 18.43
CA THR A 367 25.78 -13.34 17.90
C THR A 367 26.44 -14.70 17.73
N ALA A 368 25.67 -15.75 18.03
CA ALA A 368 26.03 -17.15 17.84
C ALA A 368 25.33 -17.78 16.62
N ILE A 369 24.93 -16.98 15.61
CA ILE A 369 24.10 -17.42 14.47
C ILE A 369 24.59 -18.67 13.72
N HIS A 370 25.90 -18.93 13.69
CA HIS A 370 26.48 -20.16 13.12
C HIS A 370 25.94 -21.46 13.74
N GLU A 371 25.51 -21.44 15.01
CA GLU A 371 24.85 -22.54 15.74
C GLU A 371 23.32 -22.55 15.54
N ASN A 372 22.79 -21.71 14.64
CA ASN A 372 21.36 -21.38 14.52
C ASN A 372 20.76 -20.66 15.74
N SER A 373 21.58 -20.22 16.70
CA SER A 373 21.09 -19.43 17.83
C SER A 373 20.46 -18.13 17.33
N ARG A 374 19.27 -17.81 17.85
CA ARG A 374 18.55 -16.57 17.55
C ARG A 374 18.82 -15.47 18.57
N GLN A 375 19.43 -15.77 19.71
CA GLN A 375 19.72 -14.75 20.72
C GLN A 375 20.95 -13.93 20.32
N PHE A 376 20.90 -12.64 20.58
CA PHE A 376 22.05 -11.73 20.53
C PHE A 376 22.04 -10.83 21.76
N SER A 377 23.23 -10.40 22.17
CA SER A 377 23.41 -9.40 23.25
C SER A 377 24.20 -8.21 22.73
N GLY A 378 24.02 -7.07 23.39
CA GLY A 378 24.62 -5.83 22.94
C GLY A 378 24.93 -4.85 24.05
N THR A 379 25.83 -3.92 23.73
CA THR A 379 26.05 -2.70 24.51
C THR A 379 26.18 -1.55 23.52
N VAL A 380 25.40 -0.49 23.74
CA VAL A 380 25.53 0.77 23.00
C VAL A 380 25.99 1.85 23.98
N LYS A 381 26.94 2.69 23.56
CA LYS A 381 27.25 3.96 24.23
C LYS A 381 26.90 5.09 23.28
N VAL A 382 25.98 5.95 23.68
CA VAL A 382 25.56 7.13 22.91
C VAL A 382 26.20 8.36 23.54
N LEU A 383 27.08 9.04 22.80
CA LEU A 383 27.44 10.43 23.10
C LEU A 383 26.29 11.30 22.60
N PHE A 384 25.69 12.08 23.49
CA PHE A 384 24.61 13.01 23.17
C PHE A 384 24.87 14.40 23.77
N GLU A 385 24.31 15.41 23.13
CA GLU A 385 24.29 16.79 23.62
C GLU A 385 22.90 17.13 24.13
N VAL A 386 22.86 17.90 25.22
CA VAL A 386 21.63 18.41 25.84
C VAL A 386 21.31 19.76 25.20
N LEU A 387 20.21 19.83 24.46
CA LEU A 387 19.75 21.05 23.79
C LEU A 387 18.92 21.93 24.73
N GLU A 388 18.09 21.31 25.57
CA GLU A 388 17.26 21.99 26.58
C GLU A 388 17.47 21.34 27.96
N PRO A 389 17.47 22.11 29.08
CA PRO A 389 17.75 21.54 30.39
C PRO A 389 16.71 20.48 30.79
N THR A 390 17.16 19.25 31.05
CA THR A 390 16.27 18.09 31.17
C THR A 390 16.66 17.13 32.32
N THR A 391 15.67 16.42 32.86
CA THR A 391 15.87 15.26 33.76
C THR A 391 15.52 13.92 33.10
N THR A 392 15.29 13.92 31.78
CA THR A 392 15.01 12.73 30.98
C THR A 392 15.81 12.73 29.67
N VAL A 393 16.22 11.54 29.27
CA VAL A 393 16.76 11.23 27.93
C VAL A 393 15.86 10.19 27.31
N THR A 394 15.41 10.39 26.08
CA THR A 394 14.46 9.48 25.42
C THR A 394 15.03 8.97 24.10
N LEU A 395 15.01 7.66 23.91
CA LEU A 395 15.44 6.94 22.71
C LEU A 395 14.27 6.11 22.17
N HIS A 396 14.43 5.50 21.00
CA HIS A 396 13.57 4.40 20.54
C HIS A 396 14.11 3.03 20.98
N ASN A 397 13.20 2.10 21.32
CA ASN A 397 13.45 0.69 21.61
C ASN A 397 12.25 -0.18 21.17
N ARG A 398 12.47 -1.16 20.28
CA ARG A 398 11.47 -2.13 19.83
C ARG A 398 11.93 -3.56 20.14
N ARG A 399 11.30 -4.19 21.13
CA ARG A 399 11.49 -5.63 21.49
C ARG A 399 12.91 -6.01 21.95
N LEU A 400 13.71 -5.06 22.46
CA LEU A 400 14.95 -5.37 23.17
C LEU A 400 14.72 -5.29 24.68
N THR A 401 15.28 -6.26 25.41
CA THR A 401 15.29 -6.26 26.87
C THR A 401 16.47 -5.43 27.33
N VAL A 402 16.21 -4.21 27.82
CA VAL A 402 17.24 -3.41 28.49
C VAL A 402 17.57 -4.03 29.84
N GLN A 403 18.82 -4.41 30.04
CA GLN A 403 19.32 -5.03 31.27
C GLN A 403 19.75 -3.95 32.27
N ARG A 404 20.59 -3.00 31.81
CA ARG A 404 21.14 -1.91 32.63
C ARG A 404 21.41 -0.68 31.77
N ALA A 405 21.29 0.51 32.36
CA ALA A 405 21.65 1.77 31.73
C ALA A 405 22.43 2.68 32.70
N PHE A 406 23.46 3.36 32.21
CA PHE A 406 24.39 4.16 33.01
C PHE A 406 24.67 5.50 32.32
N LEU A 407 24.64 6.59 33.09
CA LEU A 407 25.07 7.91 32.65
C LEU A 407 26.53 8.15 33.06
N HIS A 408 27.33 8.68 32.14
CA HIS A 408 28.74 9.01 32.32
C HIS A 408 29.02 10.44 31.87
N GLU A 409 29.99 11.09 32.52
CA GLU A 409 30.59 12.34 32.03
C GLU A 409 31.30 12.13 30.68
N GLU A 410 31.51 13.19 29.92
CA GLU A 410 32.51 13.20 28.84
C GLU A 410 33.91 13.38 29.43
N ALA A 411 34.81 12.44 29.16
CA ALA A 411 36.21 12.51 29.60
C ALA A 411 36.99 13.56 28.80
N VAL A 412 37.99 14.19 29.44
CA VAL A 412 38.96 15.07 28.79
C VAL A 412 39.75 14.30 27.74
N GLY A 413 39.29 14.36 26.49
CA GLY A 413 39.83 13.56 25.38
C GLY A 413 38.78 12.93 24.45
N GLY A 414 37.48 13.00 24.77
CA GLY A 414 36.39 12.55 23.88
C GLY A 414 36.02 11.07 24.04
N GLY A 415 35.73 10.63 25.26
CA GLY A 415 35.29 9.27 25.58
C GLY A 415 34.48 9.22 26.87
N ALA A 416 33.93 8.05 27.23
CA ALA A 416 33.15 7.92 28.47
C ALA A 416 34.05 8.10 29.72
N GLY A 417 33.74 9.08 30.54
CA GLY A 417 34.42 9.42 31.78
C GLY A 417 33.86 8.70 33.00
N ALA A 418 33.91 9.38 34.14
CA ALA A 418 33.37 8.85 35.39
C ALA A 418 31.87 8.52 35.24
N GLN A 419 31.45 7.39 35.80
CA GLN A 419 30.03 7.07 35.92
C GLN A 419 29.39 8.04 36.92
N ILE A 420 28.33 8.71 36.48
CA ILE A 420 27.52 9.60 37.31
C ILE A 420 26.54 8.75 38.11
N GLU A 421 25.71 7.97 37.42
CA GLU A 421 24.66 7.15 38.03
C GLU A 421 24.26 5.96 37.15
N GLN A 422 23.58 4.98 37.75
CA GLN A 422 22.79 3.99 37.01
C GLN A 422 21.36 4.54 36.90
N VAL A 423 20.86 4.71 35.68
CA VAL A 423 19.58 5.39 35.43
C VAL A 423 18.41 4.41 35.45
N ALA A 424 17.27 4.86 35.98
CA ALA A 424 16.01 4.14 35.85
C ALA A 424 15.50 4.27 34.41
N HIS A 425 14.83 3.24 33.89
CA HIS A 425 14.36 3.21 32.50
C HIS A 425 13.00 2.54 32.39
N SER A 426 12.22 2.97 31.40
CA SER A 426 10.94 2.36 31.00
C SER A 426 10.80 2.47 29.48
N THR A 427 10.29 1.42 28.84
CA THR A 427 9.90 1.46 27.42
C THR A 427 8.39 1.53 27.30
N ASP A 428 7.88 2.53 26.61
CA ASP A 428 6.50 2.57 26.13
C ASP A 428 6.41 1.69 24.86
N PRO A 429 5.53 0.66 24.82
CA PRO A 429 5.42 -0.23 23.67
C PRO A 429 4.68 0.38 22.47
N ASP A 430 3.89 1.44 22.66
CA ASP A 430 3.05 2.04 21.62
C ASP A 430 3.84 3.08 20.82
N THR A 431 4.46 4.05 21.51
CA THR A 431 5.38 5.03 20.91
C THR A 431 6.77 4.44 20.62
N GLU A 432 7.09 3.29 21.23
CA GLU A 432 8.40 2.65 21.22
C GLU A 432 9.50 3.48 21.90
N HIS A 433 9.12 4.40 22.79
CA HIS A 433 10.06 5.29 23.49
C HIS A 433 10.66 4.62 24.74
N LEU A 434 11.98 4.42 24.74
CA LEU A 434 12.78 4.16 25.93
C LEU A 434 13.10 5.49 26.62
N THR A 435 12.39 5.80 27.70
CA THR A 435 12.68 6.96 28.55
C THR A 435 13.60 6.56 29.69
N LEU A 436 14.65 7.35 29.90
CA LEU A 436 15.65 7.18 30.96
C LEU A 436 15.61 8.38 31.89
N ALA A 437 15.37 8.14 33.18
CA ALA A 437 15.28 9.17 34.20
C ALA A 437 16.62 9.37 34.91
N VAL A 438 17.13 10.60 34.89
CA VAL A 438 18.36 11.01 35.58
C VAL A 438 18.02 11.77 36.86
N SER A 439 18.82 11.63 37.91
CA SER A 439 18.54 12.22 39.22
C SER A 439 18.88 13.72 39.32
N GLN A 440 19.67 14.22 38.37
CA GLN A 440 20.08 15.62 38.29
C GLN A 440 19.61 16.28 36.98
N LEU A 441 19.33 17.59 37.04
CA LEU A 441 19.03 18.39 35.84
C LEU A 441 20.30 18.54 35.00
N LEU A 442 20.28 17.99 33.79
CA LEU A 442 21.37 18.13 32.82
C LEU A 442 21.31 19.54 32.19
N PRO A 443 22.38 20.37 32.24
CA PRO A 443 22.35 21.70 31.64
C PRO A 443 22.39 21.68 30.11
N ALA A 444 21.72 22.64 29.45
CA ALA A 444 21.86 22.83 28.01
C ALA A 444 23.32 23.16 27.61
N GLY A 445 23.74 22.67 26.43
CA GLY A 445 25.12 22.78 25.92
C GLY A 445 26.12 21.85 26.59
N SER A 446 25.68 20.93 27.46
CA SER A 446 26.54 19.90 28.05
C SER A 446 26.37 18.54 27.36
N ARG A 447 27.38 17.67 27.50
CA ARG A 447 27.48 16.38 26.81
C ARG A 447 27.73 15.24 27.78
N TYR A 448 27.14 14.09 27.49
CA TYR A 448 27.23 12.89 28.31
C TYR A 448 27.29 11.64 27.44
N TYR A 449 27.82 10.57 28.03
CA TYR A 449 27.70 9.22 27.48
C TYR A 449 26.59 8.46 28.21
N LEU A 450 25.61 7.99 27.46
CA LEU A 450 24.64 7.00 27.91
C LEU A 450 25.08 5.61 27.47
N ARG A 451 25.42 4.73 28.41
CA ARG A 451 25.69 3.31 28.15
C ARG A 451 24.45 2.48 28.44
N VAL A 452 23.94 1.74 27.46
CA VAL A 452 22.82 0.80 27.61
C VAL A 452 23.29 -0.62 27.26
N GLU A 453 23.01 -1.57 28.15
CA GLU A 453 23.25 -3.00 27.96
C GLU A 453 21.92 -3.70 27.73
N PHE A 454 21.83 -4.53 26.70
CA PHE A 454 20.56 -5.11 26.25
C PHE A 454 20.72 -6.49 25.60
N GLU A 455 19.60 -7.19 25.49
CA GLU A 455 19.47 -8.48 24.79
C GLU A 455 18.31 -8.43 23.80
N GLY A 456 18.39 -9.23 22.73
CA GLY A 456 17.37 -9.30 21.70
C GLY A 456 17.41 -10.62 20.92
N ALA A 457 16.39 -10.83 20.08
CA ALA A 457 16.28 -12.02 19.24
C ALA A 457 16.26 -11.65 17.75
N LEU A 458 17.06 -12.36 16.96
CA LEU A 458 17.11 -12.26 15.51
C LEU A 458 15.74 -12.63 14.90
N GLN A 459 15.14 -11.67 14.19
CA GLN A 459 13.87 -11.89 13.48
C GLN A 459 14.06 -12.90 12.33
N ASN A 460 13.01 -13.64 11.95
CA ASN A 460 13.11 -14.69 10.92
C ASN A 460 11.86 -14.84 10.03
N ASN A 461 10.95 -13.86 10.09
CA ASN A 461 9.63 -13.92 9.45
C ASN A 461 9.35 -12.75 8.49
N ASN A 462 10.19 -11.71 8.49
CA ASN A 462 9.98 -10.46 7.75
C ASN A 462 11.24 -9.84 7.13
N ASN A 463 12.44 -10.37 7.42
CA ASN A 463 13.74 -9.79 7.03
C ASN A 463 13.95 -8.31 7.45
N MET A 464 13.42 -7.92 8.62
CA MET A 464 13.54 -6.58 9.20
C MET A 464 14.30 -6.58 10.54
N GLY A 465 14.86 -5.43 10.92
CA GLY A 465 15.66 -5.30 12.14
C GLY A 465 17.01 -6.00 12.01
N PHE A 466 17.53 -6.55 13.10
CA PHE A 466 18.59 -7.56 13.04
C PHE A 466 17.92 -8.93 12.88
N PHE A 467 18.14 -9.60 11.75
CA PHE A 467 17.41 -10.80 11.35
C PHE A 467 18.34 -11.95 10.96
N ALA A 468 17.81 -13.17 11.00
CA ALA A 468 18.47 -14.40 10.57
C ALA A 468 17.92 -14.87 9.22
N SER A 469 18.81 -15.26 8.31
CA SER A 469 18.49 -15.96 7.06
C SER A 469 19.26 -17.30 6.98
N SER A 470 18.98 -18.12 5.97
CA SER A 470 19.65 -19.41 5.76
C SER A 470 19.73 -19.79 4.28
N TYR A 471 20.69 -20.65 3.95
CA TYR A 471 20.79 -21.26 2.61
C TYR A 471 21.25 -22.72 2.71
N LEU A 472 21.18 -23.46 1.59
CA LEU A 472 21.72 -24.82 1.48
C LEU A 472 23.08 -24.81 0.77
N ASP A 473 24.09 -25.42 1.38
CA ASP A 473 25.42 -25.59 0.78
C ASP A 473 25.42 -26.67 -0.34
N ASN A 474 26.60 -26.94 -0.93
CA ASN A 474 26.76 -27.96 -1.98
C ASN A 474 26.49 -29.39 -1.51
N ASN A 475 26.54 -29.66 -0.21
CA ASN A 475 26.26 -30.96 0.39
C ASN A 475 24.81 -31.09 0.87
N GLY A 476 24.00 -30.02 0.76
CA GLY A 476 22.63 -29.96 1.28
C GLY A 476 22.53 -29.60 2.77
N ASN A 477 23.62 -29.20 3.42
CA ASN A 477 23.56 -28.72 4.80
C ASN A 477 22.96 -27.30 4.84
N ARG A 478 22.12 -27.02 5.85
CA ARG A 478 21.65 -25.67 6.11
C ARG A 478 22.74 -24.85 6.81
N ARG A 479 23.10 -23.72 6.19
CA ARG A 479 23.98 -22.68 6.73
C ARG A 479 23.12 -21.47 7.09
N TYR A 480 23.53 -20.72 8.11
CA TYR A 480 22.77 -19.60 8.64
C TYR A 480 23.58 -18.32 8.55
N LEU A 481 22.92 -17.18 8.49
CA LEU A 481 23.55 -15.86 8.53
C LEU A 481 22.70 -14.89 9.32
N ALA A 482 23.33 -13.86 9.89
CA ALA A 482 22.63 -12.73 10.47
C ALA A 482 22.89 -11.47 9.63
N SER A 483 21.89 -10.63 9.42
CA SER A 483 21.97 -9.40 8.61
C SER A 483 21.01 -8.35 9.15
N SER A 484 21.24 -7.08 8.83
CA SER A 484 20.37 -5.95 9.17
C SER A 484 19.47 -5.51 8.01
N LYS A 485 18.29 -4.97 8.34
CA LYS A 485 17.52 -4.00 7.52
C LYS A 485 16.82 -3.04 8.47
N PHE A 486 17.18 -1.76 8.45
CA PHE A 486 16.68 -0.80 9.46
C PHE A 486 15.65 0.20 8.94
N GLU A 487 15.49 0.36 7.63
CA GLU A 487 14.43 1.21 7.10
C GLU A 487 13.01 0.61 7.32
N PRO A 488 12.00 1.44 7.67
CA PRO A 488 12.14 2.85 8.07
C PRO A 488 12.45 3.06 9.55
N THR A 489 11.89 2.21 10.42
CA THR A 489 11.93 2.38 11.89
C THR A 489 12.37 1.12 12.61
N HIS A 490 13.40 0.43 12.08
CA HIS A 490 13.83 -0.88 12.55
C HIS A 490 15.22 -0.91 13.20
N ALA A 491 16.01 0.17 13.20
CA ALA A 491 17.29 0.22 13.94
C ALA A 491 17.07 0.03 15.45
N ARG A 492 15.99 0.64 15.96
CA ARG A 492 15.45 0.46 17.32
C ARG A 492 15.17 -0.99 17.73
N SER A 493 15.12 -1.94 16.78
CA SER A 493 14.97 -3.39 17.03
C SER A 493 16.28 -4.19 16.98
N ALA A 494 17.41 -3.50 16.85
CA ALA A 494 18.76 -4.06 16.95
C ALA A 494 19.56 -3.42 18.09
N PHE A 495 19.34 -2.13 18.38
CA PHE A 495 19.92 -1.41 19.53
C PHE A 495 19.05 -0.18 19.89
N PRO A 496 18.99 0.25 21.17
CA PRO A 496 18.30 1.48 21.53
C PRO A 496 18.99 2.72 20.95
N CYS A 497 18.26 3.59 20.25
CA CYS A 497 18.84 4.72 19.51
C CYS A 497 17.83 5.84 19.20
N TYR A 498 18.32 7.02 18.83
CA TYR A 498 17.52 8.11 18.29
C TYR A 498 17.08 7.81 16.84
N ASP A 499 16.14 6.86 16.70
CA ASP A 499 15.77 6.27 15.40
C ASP A 499 14.82 7.17 14.55
N GLU A 500 15.31 8.36 14.19
CA GLU A 500 14.69 9.32 13.25
C GLU A 500 15.73 9.80 12.21
N PRO A 501 15.35 10.05 10.93
CA PRO A 501 16.33 10.25 9.85
C PRO A 501 17.17 11.53 9.97
N LEU A 502 16.66 12.60 10.59
CA LEU A 502 17.41 13.85 10.80
C LEU A 502 18.48 13.74 11.90
N LEU A 503 18.32 12.81 12.85
CA LEU A 503 19.20 12.67 14.02
C LEU A 503 20.47 11.89 13.66
N LYS A 504 21.19 12.40 12.66
CA LYS A 504 22.43 11.84 12.11
C LYS A 504 23.54 11.83 13.15
N ALA A 505 24.30 10.74 13.15
CA ALA A 505 25.44 10.55 14.04
C ALA A 505 26.54 9.76 13.33
N SER A 506 27.71 9.68 13.96
CA SER A 506 28.78 8.75 13.57
C SER A 506 28.65 7.43 14.34
N PHE A 507 29.05 6.32 13.73
CA PHE A 507 28.95 4.98 14.32
C PHE A 507 30.33 4.29 14.34
N GLU A 508 30.76 3.84 15.52
CA GLU A 508 31.83 2.86 15.72
C GLU A 508 31.19 1.50 16.03
N LEU A 509 31.48 0.48 15.21
CA LEU A 509 30.84 -0.84 15.31
C LEU A 509 31.84 -1.94 15.71
N GLU A 510 31.43 -2.77 16.65
CA GLU A 510 32.08 -4.03 17.02
C GLU A 510 31.11 -5.21 16.88
N LEU A 511 31.54 -6.27 16.21
CA LEU A 511 30.76 -7.51 16.05
C LEU A 511 31.57 -8.70 16.56
N THR A 512 31.10 -9.33 17.64
CA THR A 512 31.65 -10.59 18.15
C THR A 512 30.91 -11.78 17.54
N HIS A 513 31.62 -12.59 16.78
CA HIS A 513 31.10 -13.72 16.00
C HIS A 513 32.05 -14.92 16.03
N TYR A 514 31.60 -16.07 15.52
CA TYR A 514 32.45 -17.25 15.37
C TYR A 514 33.60 -17.01 14.39
N LYS A 515 34.79 -17.54 14.69
CA LYS A 515 36.03 -17.28 13.94
C LYS A 515 36.07 -17.80 12.49
N GLU A 516 35.19 -18.71 12.11
CA GLU A 516 35.06 -19.18 10.72
C GLU A 516 34.02 -18.38 9.90
N TYR A 517 33.35 -17.42 10.53
CA TYR A 517 32.44 -16.49 9.84
C TYR A 517 33.13 -15.14 9.63
N ASN A 518 32.74 -14.46 8.56
CA ASN A 518 33.12 -13.10 8.23
C ASN A 518 32.07 -12.12 8.79
N ALA A 519 32.53 -10.96 9.26
CA ALA A 519 31.67 -9.81 9.52
C ALA A 519 31.93 -8.72 8.47
N VAL A 520 30.86 -8.08 8.01
CA VAL A 520 30.88 -6.96 7.07
C VAL A 520 29.92 -5.87 7.56
N ALA A 521 30.28 -4.60 7.36
CA ALA A 521 29.47 -3.44 7.75
C ALA A 521 29.58 -2.31 6.70
N ASN A 522 28.98 -1.14 6.96
CA ASN A 522 29.10 0.07 6.15
C ASN A 522 30.57 0.40 5.80
N MET A 523 31.45 0.36 6.80
CA MET A 523 32.85 0.77 6.73
C MET A 523 33.81 -0.43 6.58
N PRO A 524 35.09 -0.21 6.22
CA PRO A 524 36.14 -1.23 6.28
C PRO A 524 36.41 -1.70 7.71
N LEU A 525 37.08 -2.86 7.84
CA LEU A 525 37.60 -3.33 9.12
C LEU A 525 38.75 -2.45 9.63
N ALA A 526 38.67 -2.03 10.88
CA ALA A 526 39.72 -1.32 11.61
C ALA A 526 40.78 -2.31 12.12
N GLY A 527 41.54 -2.88 11.19
CA GLY A 527 42.56 -3.90 11.45
C GLY A 527 42.02 -5.34 11.38
N ALA A 528 42.76 -6.29 11.97
CA ALA A 528 42.40 -7.70 11.98
C ALA A 528 41.46 -8.03 13.16
N PRO A 529 40.50 -8.96 13.00
CA PRO A 529 39.64 -9.41 14.10
C PRO A 529 40.45 -9.93 15.29
N THR A 530 40.11 -9.48 16.49
CA THR A 530 40.80 -9.86 17.74
C THR A 530 40.11 -11.04 18.41
N PRO A 531 40.82 -12.04 18.96
CA PRO A 531 40.20 -13.12 19.74
C PRO A 531 39.33 -12.58 20.88
N ASP A 532 38.14 -13.15 21.03
CA ASP A 532 37.23 -12.83 22.13
C ASP A 532 37.84 -13.30 23.46
N PRO A 533 37.94 -12.43 24.50
CA PRO A 533 38.67 -12.74 25.73
C PRO A 533 38.01 -13.86 26.55
N ASP A 534 36.69 -14.01 26.42
CA ASP A 534 35.89 -14.99 27.17
C ASP A 534 35.76 -16.33 26.43
N ASN A 535 35.93 -16.37 25.10
CA ASN A 535 35.84 -17.60 24.30
C ASN A 535 36.70 -17.57 23.02
N ALA A 536 37.79 -18.34 23.00
CA ALA A 536 38.74 -18.42 21.87
C ALA A 536 38.19 -19.03 20.55
N ASP A 537 36.94 -19.50 20.52
CA ASP A 537 36.24 -19.85 19.28
C ASP A 537 35.56 -18.63 18.60
N TYR A 538 35.48 -17.50 19.30
CA TYR A 538 34.93 -16.24 18.81
C TYR A 538 36.04 -15.21 18.56
N VAL A 539 35.74 -14.27 17.67
CA VAL A 539 36.55 -13.08 17.39
C VAL A 539 35.65 -11.85 17.37
N THR A 540 36.20 -10.69 17.72
CA THR A 540 35.57 -9.38 17.58
C THR A 540 36.15 -8.67 16.36
N SER A 541 35.31 -8.43 15.37
CA SER A 541 35.60 -7.57 14.22
C SER A 541 35.24 -6.13 14.57
N ARG A 542 36.19 -5.21 14.39
CA ARG A 542 36.03 -3.75 14.61
C ARG A 542 35.98 -3.06 13.25
N PHE A 543 35.17 -2.01 13.10
CA PHE A 543 35.05 -1.25 11.86
C PHE A 543 35.47 0.21 12.05
N GLU A 544 35.96 0.83 10.97
CA GLU A 544 36.27 2.26 10.95
C GLU A 544 35.00 3.09 11.22
N VAL A 545 35.14 4.28 11.81
CA VAL A 545 34.02 5.15 12.18
C VAL A 545 33.34 5.71 10.93
N THR A 546 32.01 5.65 10.87
CA THR A 546 31.23 6.21 9.74
C THR A 546 31.31 7.74 9.67
N PRO A 547 31.04 8.35 8.49
CA PRO A 547 30.54 9.71 8.40
C PRO A 547 29.26 9.93 9.23
N LEU A 548 28.80 11.18 9.32
CA LEU A 548 27.46 11.48 9.88
C LEU A 548 26.38 10.89 8.97
N MET A 549 25.59 9.98 9.52
CA MET A 549 24.53 9.27 8.79
C MET A 549 23.35 8.91 9.70
N SER A 550 22.22 8.60 9.11
CA SER A 550 20.98 8.25 9.82
C SER A 550 21.00 6.81 10.30
N THR A 551 20.30 6.50 11.40
CA THR A 551 20.22 5.15 12.00
C THR A 551 19.73 4.08 11.02
N TYR A 552 18.78 4.43 10.15
CA TYR A 552 18.17 3.51 9.18
C TYR A 552 19.16 2.98 8.12
N LEU A 553 20.31 3.64 7.96
CA LEU A 553 21.39 3.29 7.02
C LEU A 553 22.53 2.49 7.67
N LEU A 554 22.51 2.27 8.99
CA LEU A 554 23.50 1.41 9.63
C LEU A 554 23.25 -0.02 9.18
N ALA A 555 24.30 -0.71 8.72
CA ALA A 555 24.18 -2.08 8.25
C ALA A 555 25.38 -2.94 8.57
N PHE A 556 25.08 -4.21 8.84
CA PHE A 556 26.04 -5.24 9.08
C PHE A 556 25.48 -6.64 8.82
N ALA A 557 26.37 -7.57 8.50
CA ALA A 557 26.06 -8.99 8.39
C ALA A 557 27.19 -9.86 8.94
N VAL A 558 26.81 -11.01 9.50
CA VAL A 558 27.70 -12.08 10.00
C VAL A 558 27.38 -13.34 9.21
N THR A 559 28.29 -13.75 8.33
CA THR A 559 28.05 -14.75 7.26
C THR A 559 29.30 -15.59 7.00
N ASP A 560 29.15 -16.75 6.36
CA ASP A 560 30.24 -17.54 5.78
C ASP A 560 30.38 -17.31 4.26
N PHE A 561 30.00 -16.13 3.77
CA PHE A 561 29.97 -15.82 2.35
C PHE A 561 31.36 -15.65 1.74
N THR A 562 31.44 -16.00 0.45
CA THR A 562 32.58 -15.71 -0.43
C THR A 562 32.50 -14.29 -0.99
N ILE A 563 33.66 -13.76 -1.36
CA ILE A 563 33.87 -12.34 -1.65
C ILE A 563 34.54 -12.20 -3.01
N ARG A 564 33.96 -11.42 -3.92
CA ARG A 564 34.59 -10.98 -5.17
C ARG A 564 34.84 -9.47 -5.11
N THR A 565 36.06 -9.03 -5.38
CA THR A 565 36.46 -7.61 -5.30
C THR A 565 37.13 -7.18 -6.60
N ALA A 566 36.81 -5.98 -7.06
CA ALA A 566 37.51 -5.26 -8.12
C ALA A 566 37.57 -3.77 -7.72
N ASP A 567 38.74 -3.15 -7.89
CA ASP A 567 39.01 -1.78 -7.46
C ASP A 567 38.63 -1.53 -5.99
N ARG A 568 37.63 -0.68 -5.72
CA ARG A 568 37.10 -0.41 -4.36
C ARG A 568 35.71 -0.99 -4.12
N GLN A 569 35.21 -1.83 -5.03
CA GLN A 569 33.90 -2.46 -4.94
C GLN A 569 34.01 -3.95 -4.66
N THR A 570 33.03 -4.47 -3.91
CA THR A 570 33.02 -5.86 -3.45
C THR A 570 31.61 -6.43 -3.50
N VAL A 571 31.47 -7.68 -3.95
CA VAL A 571 30.22 -8.46 -3.91
C VAL A 571 30.38 -9.66 -2.98
N TYR A 572 29.49 -9.76 -1.99
CA TYR A 572 29.36 -10.89 -1.08
C TYR A 572 28.21 -11.79 -1.51
N ALA A 573 28.46 -13.10 -1.62
CA ALA A 573 27.42 -14.09 -1.86
C ALA A 573 27.82 -15.45 -1.26
N ARG A 574 26.83 -16.31 -1.00
CA ARG A 574 27.09 -17.68 -0.51
C ARG A 574 28.03 -18.45 -1.46
N PRO A 575 28.89 -19.36 -0.94
CA PRO A 575 29.98 -19.96 -1.72
C PRO A 575 29.56 -20.67 -3.02
N ASN A 576 28.33 -21.21 -3.06
CA ASN A 576 27.84 -22.00 -4.19
C ASN A 576 27.16 -21.22 -5.32
N VAL A 577 27.19 -19.89 -5.27
CA VAL A 577 26.78 -18.99 -6.38
C VAL A 577 27.85 -17.94 -6.69
N PHE A 578 29.10 -18.17 -6.26
CA PHE A 578 30.21 -17.22 -6.41
C PHE A 578 30.45 -16.75 -7.85
N GLU A 579 30.25 -17.59 -8.87
CA GLU A 579 30.41 -17.18 -10.27
C GLU A 579 29.30 -16.25 -10.78
N GLU A 580 28.15 -16.21 -10.11
CA GLU A 580 27.01 -15.34 -10.45
C GLU A 580 27.21 -13.89 -9.95
N THR A 581 28.35 -13.61 -9.30
CA THR A 581 28.74 -12.28 -8.77
C THR A 581 29.61 -11.45 -9.73
N ALA A 582 30.00 -11.99 -10.89
CA ALA A 582 30.88 -11.30 -11.82
C ALA A 582 30.22 -10.08 -12.50
N PHE A 583 29.01 -10.25 -13.04
CA PHE A 583 28.28 -9.16 -13.70
C PHE A 583 27.83 -8.05 -12.74
N PRO A 584 27.33 -8.34 -11.50
CA PRO A 584 27.01 -7.29 -10.52
C PRO A 584 28.17 -6.40 -10.09
N LEU A 585 29.38 -6.97 -10.04
CA LEU A 585 30.59 -6.22 -9.74
C LEU A 585 30.96 -5.29 -10.91
N GLU A 586 30.82 -5.76 -12.15
CA GLU A 586 30.99 -4.93 -13.35
C GLU A 586 29.95 -3.80 -13.40
N ALA A 587 28.67 -4.12 -13.19
CA ALA A 587 27.57 -3.16 -13.19
C ALA A 587 27.75 -2.10 -12.11
N GLY A 588 28.04 -2.51 -10.87
CA GLY A 588 28.32 -1.59 -9.77
C GLY A 588 29.47 -0.62 -10.07
N ASN A 589 30.57 -1.10 -10.67
CA ASN A 589 31.67 -0.24 -11.08
C ASN A 589 31.21 0.80 -12.12
N ARG A 590 30.66 0.38 -13.26
CA ARG A 590 30.25 1.31 -14.33
C ARG A 590 29.17 2.31 -13.88
N ILE A 591 28.23 1.86 -13.07
CA ILE A 591 27.11 2.68 -12.57
C ILE A 591 27.60 3.72 -11.56
N LEU A 592 28.50 3.37 -10.65
CA LEU A 592 29.04 4.33 -9.68
C LEU A 592 29.90 5.41 -10.35
N ASP A 593 30.67 5.02 -11.37
CA ASP A 593 31.45 5.96 -12.19
C ASP A 593 30.51 6.91 -12.95
N ALA A 594 29.50 6.38 -13.66
CA ALA A 594 28.52 7.17 -14.40
C ALA A 594 27.71 8.14 -13.50
N LEU A 595 27.34 7.71 -12.29
CA LEU A 595 26.69 8.57 -11.30
C LEU A 595 27.64 9.65 -10.77
N SER A 596 28.88 9.30 -10.42
CA SER A 596 29.87 10.26 -9.91
C SER A 596 30.17 11.36 -10.93
N ASP A 597 30.35 10.98 -12.20
CA ASP A 597 30.54 11.91 -13.33
C ASP A 597 29.29 12.76 -13.61
N TYR A 598 28.08 12.19 -13.47
CA TYR A 598 26.84 12.93 -13.68
C TYR A 598 26.58 13.95 -12.58
N MET A 599 26.71 13.55 -11.31
CA MET A 599 26.50 14.42 -10.14
C MET A 599 27.63 15.45 -9.93
N ASP A 600 28.82 15.19 -10.49
CA ASP A 600 30.03 16.01 -10.31
C ASP A 600 30.41 16.15 -8.81
N ILE A 601 30.23 15.03 -8.09
CA ILE A 601 30.51 14.80 -6.67
C ILE A 601 30.92 13.32 -6.53
N SER A 602 32.14 13.00 -6.07
CA SER A 602 32.58 11.61 -5.98
C SER A 602 32.01 10.92 -4.74
N TYR A 603 31.52 9.69 -4.91
CA TYR A 603 31.19 8.80 -3.79
C TYR A 603 32.39 8.61 -2.83
N TYR A 604 33.60 8.52 -3.40
CA TYR A 604 34.82 8.21 -2.65
C TYR A 604 35.40 9.38 -1.83
N ASP A 605 34.81 10.57 -1.94
CA ASP A 605 35.12 11.70 -1.04
C ASP A 605 34.52 11.48 0.37
N TYR A 606 33.50 10.61 0.48
CA TYR A 606 32.77 10.33 1.72
C TYR A 606 32.98 8.91 2.24
N MET A 607 33.06 7.91 1.35
CA MET A 607 33.14 6.50 1.73
C MET A 607 34.33 5.79 1.07
N PRO A 608 35.14 5.01 1.81
CA PRO A 608 36.38 4.43 1.28
C PRO A 608 36.15 3.19 0.38
N LYS A 609 34.97 2.58 0.42
CA LYS A 609 34.62 1.35 -0.32
C LYS A 609 33.12 1.28 -0.58
N MET A 610 32.73 0.49 -1.57
CA MET A 610 31.34 0.08 -1.78
C MET A 610 31.21 -1.44 -1.64
N THR A 611 30.09 -1.93 -1.12
CA THR A 611 29.83 -3.37 -0.99
C THR A 611 28.38 -3.68 -1.34
N GLN A 612 28.19 -4.73 -2.14
CA GLN A 612 26.91 -5.34 -2.45
C GLN A 612 26.85 -6.71 -1.75
N ILE A 613 25.72 -7.08 -1.15
CA ILE A 613 25.54 -8.42 -0.54
C ILE A 613 24.24 -9.08 -1.00
N ALA A 614 24.34 -10.34 -1.46
CA ALA A 614 23.21 -11.16 -1.90
C ALA A 614 22.62 -11.96 -0.72
N ILE A 615 21.50 -11.50 -0.17
CA ILE A 615 20.81 -12.13 0.97
C ILE A 615 19.78 -13.18 0.48
N PRO A 616 19.91 -14.45 0.90
CA PRO A 616 18.91 -15.49 0.63
C PRO A 616 17.54 -15.17 1.25
N ASP A 617 16.47 -15.64 0.59
CA ASP A 617 15.06 -15.51 1.02
C ASP A 617 14.56 -14.07 1.31
N ARG A 618 15.19 -13.06 0.71
CA ARG A 618 14.79 -11.64 0.78
C ARG A 618 13.78 -11.22 -0.32
N GLY A 619 13.48 -12.10 -1.27
CA GLY A 619 12.64 -11.77 -2.43
C GLY A 619 13.38 -10.87 -3.43
N THR A 620 12.69 -9.88 -4.01
CA THR A 620 13.21 -9.01 -5.08
C THR A 620 13.55 -7.58 -4.62
N GLY A 621 13.57 -7.31 -3.31
CA GLY A 621 13.92 -5.98 -2.77
C GLY A 621 15.41 -5.81 -2.49
N ALA A 622 15.85 -4.55 -2.42
CA ALA A 622 17.19 -4.16 -1.99
C ALA A 622 17.13 -3.26 -0.72
N MET A 623 18.15 -2.42 -0.45
CA MET A 623 18.28 -1.47 0.67
C MET A 623 19.65 -0.80 0.58
N GLU A 624 19.68 0.53 0.54
CA GLU A 624 20.81 1.34 0.07
C GLU A 624 21.95 1.55 1.08
N ASN A 625 21.96 0.79 2.19
CA ASN A 625 22.72 1.11 3.41
C ASN A 625 24.15 1.57 3.08
N TRP A 626 24.57 2.72 3.58
CA TRP A 626 25.69 3.46 2.99
C TRP A 626 26.99 2.61 2.98
N GLY A 627 27.46 2.25 1.78
CA GLY A 627 28.64 1.38 1.61
C GLY A 627 28.43 -0.12 1.84
N LEU A 628 27.24 -0.59 2.22
CA LEU A 628 26.85 -2.00 2.30
C LEU A 628 25.39 -2.18 1.82
N VAL A 629 25.20 -2.14 0.51
CA VAL A 629 23.89 -2.31 -0.13
C VAL A 629 23.46 -3.78 -0.09
N ALA A 630 22.24 -4.07 0.36
CA ALA A 630 21.77 -5.42 0.65
C ALA A 630 20.59 -5.84 -0.23
N TYR A 631 20.85 -6.78 -1.15
CA TYR A 631 19.92 -7.22 -2.20
C TYR A 631 19.34 -8.60 -1.91
N GLY A 632 18.16 -8.91 -2.43
CA GLY A 632 17.74 -10.30 -2.62
C GLY A 632 18.48 -10.98 -3.77
N GLU A 633 18.78 -12.28 -3.64
CA GLU A 633 19.49 -13.03 -4.70
C GLU A 633 18.91 -12.87 -6.13
N PRO A 634 17.58 -12.90 -6.37
CA PRO A 634 17.00 -12.77 -7.71
C PRO A 634 17.28 -11.44 -8.43
N VAL A 635 17.65 -10.40 -7.69
CA VAL A 635 17.89 -9.04 -8.20
C VAL A 635 19.35 -8.60 -8.09
N LEU A 636 20.24 -9.50 -7.64
CA LEU A 636 21.68 -9.29 -7.69
C LEU A 636 22.38 -10.37 -8.51
N LEU A 637 22.14 -11.66 -8.25
CA LEU A 637 22.92 -12.73 -8.88
C LEU A 637 22.56 -12.93 -10.35
N PHE A 638 23.56 -12.98 -11.23
CA PHE A 638 23.36 -13.17 -12.66
C PHE A 638 24.29 -14.23 -13.27
N ASN A 639 23.65 -15.24 -13.88
CA ASN A 639 24.30 -16.33 -14.60
C ASN A 639 23.77 -16.38 -16.05
N PRO A 640 24.57 -15.99 -17.07
CA PRO A 640 24.10 -15.88 -18.45
C PRO A 640 23.68 -17.21 -19.10
N ALA A 641 23.97 -18.35 -18.49
CA ALA A 641 23.54 -19.66 -18.99
C ALA A 641 22.09 -20.02 -18.60
N ILE A 642 21.50 -19.37 -17.59
CA ILE A 642 20.18 -19.71 -17.03
C ILE A 642 19.29 -18.50 -16.71
N ASN A 643 19.86 -17.31 -16.54
CA ASN A 643 19.10 -16.08 -16.27
C ASN A 643 18.78 -15.33 -17.56
N THR A 644 17.56 -14.80 -17.62
CA THR A 644 17.00 -14.13 -18.78
C THR A 644 17.51 -12.68 -18.91
N TYR A 645 17.34 -12.08 -20.08
CA TYR A 645 17.54 -10.64 -20.31
C TYR A 645 16.78 -9.77 -19.31
N ARG A 646 15.61 -10.21 -18.81
CA ARG A 646 14.86 -9.50 -17.75
C ARG A 646 15.60 -9.52 -16.42
N ASN A 647 16.24 -10.64 -16.08
CA ASN A 647 17.08 -10.71 -14.88
C ASN A 647 18.32 -9.81 -15.04
N ARG A 648 18.94 -9.80 -16.22
CA ARG A 648 20.04 -8.86 -16.52
C ARG A 648 19.60 -7.40 -16.37
N LYS A 649 18.40 -7.06 -16.87
CA LYS A 649 17.78 -5.74 -16.68
C LYS A 649 17.59 -5.44 -15.20
N SER A 650 16.89 -6.29 -14.45
CA SER A 650 16.63 -6.07 -13.02
C SER A 650 17.92 -5.88 -12.22
N VAL A 651 18.96 -6.68 -12.46
CA VAL A 651 20.27 -6.50 -11.80
C VAL A 651 20.88 -5.15 -12.15
N THR A 652 20.84 -4.74 -13.42
CA THR A 652 21.42 -3.45 -13.84
C THR A 652 20.65 -2.26 -13.25
N THR A 653 19.31 -2.25 -13.36
CA THR A 653 18.51 -1.11 -12.96
C THR A 653 18.43 -1.00 -11.43
N ILE A 654 18.27 -2.12 -10.71
CA ILE A 654 18.25 -2.09 -9.24
C ILE A 654 19.63 -1.69 -8.68
N ILE A 655 20.76 -2.11 -9.27
CA ILE A 655 22.07 -1.55 -8.86
C ILE A 655 22.12 -0.02 -9.07
N ALA A 656 21.59 0.50 -10.18
CA ALA A 656 21.50 1.95 -10.42
C ALA A 656 20.59 2.69 -9.43
N HIS A 657 19.47 2.08 -9.04
CA HIS A 657 18.56 2.59 -8.01
C HIS A 657 19.30 2.76 -6.66
N GLU A 658 19.86 1.66 -6.14
CA GLU A 658 20.57 1.65 -4.87
C GLU A 658 21.82 2.55 -4.86
N TYR A 659 22.48 2.70 -6.01
CA TYR A 659 23.68 3.53 -6.12
C TYR A 659 23.32 5.02 -6.24
N ALA A 660 22.15 5.38 -6.78
CA ALA A 660 21.66 6.76 -6.76
C ALA A 660 21.39 7.25 -5.32
N HIS A 661 20.87 6.39 -4.46
CA HIS A 661 20.63 6.70 -3.04
C HIS A 661 21.89 7.09 -2.25
N GLN A 662 23.07 6.69 -2.72
CA GLN A 662 24.34 7.07 -2.08
C GLN A 662 24.55 8.59 -2.06
N TRP A 663 23.86 9.31 -2.95
CA TRP A 663 23.63 10.75 -2.88
C TRP A 663 22.24 11.09 -2.32
N PHE A 664 21.17 10.52 -2.90
CA PHE A 664 19.76 10.80 -2.58
C PHE A 664 19.17 9.85 -1.52
N GLY A 665 19.51 10.09 -0.26
CA GLY A 665 19.10 9.29 0.89
C GLY A 665 20.24 9.18 1.91
N ASN A 666 21.46 8.94 1.43
CA ASN A 666 22.62 8.74 2.29
C ASN A 666 23.34 10.06 2.60
N LEU A 667 23.96 10.66 1.57
CA LEU A 667 24.67 11.93 1.72
C LEU A 667 23.73 13.05 2.13
N VAL A 668 22.58 13.18 1.46
CA VAL A 668 21.46 14.03 1.87
C VAL A 668 20.26 13.14 2.13
N SER A 669 19.79 13.12 3.37
CA SER A 669 18.67 12.29 3.82
C SER A 669 17.38 13.10 3.88
N PRO A 670 16.18 12.51 3.99
CA PRO A 670 14.98 13.30 4.19
C PRO A 670 14.97 13.85 5.63
N HIS A 671 14.56 15.10 5.82
CA HIS A 671 14.45 15.73 7.15
C HIS A 671 13.41 14.99 8.01
N TRP A 672 12.38 14.44 7.37
CA TRP A 672 11.43 13.50 7.94
C TRP A 672 10.81 12.69 6.81
N TRP A 673 10.18 11.55 7.12
CA TRP A 673 9.58 10.66 6.14
C TRP A 673 8.51 11.34 5.26
N GLU A 674 7.96 12.50 5.66
CA GLU A 674 7.16 13.40 4.81
C GLU A 674 7.77 13.64 3.42
N TYR A 675 9.11 13.66 3.34
CA TYR A 675 9.88 13.92 2.12
C TYR A 675 10.59 12.68 1.57
N ILE A 676 10.14 11.46 1.88
CA ILE A 676 10.79 10.21 1.42
C ILE A 676 10.91 10.13 -0.12
N TRP A 677 10.03 10.82 -0.85
CA TRP A 677 10.12 10.95 -2.30
C TRP A 677 11.40 11.66 -2.81
N LEU A 678 12.09 12.43 -1.96
CA LEU A 678 13.43 12.99 -2.27
C LEU A 678 14.53 11.93 -2.31
N ASN A 679 14.29 10.75 -1.75
CA ASN A 679 15.12 9.57 -1.96
C ASN A 679 14.57 8.80 -3.16
N GLU A 680 13.36 8.28 -3.00
CA GLU A 680 12.79 7.23 -3.86
C GLU A 680 12.48 7.71 -5.27
N GLY A 681 11.97 8.94 -5.42
CA GLY A 681 11.71 9.51 -6.74
C GLY A 681 13.00 9.75 -7.53
N PHE A 682 14.07 10.18 -6.85
CA PHE A 682 15.38 10.34 -7.48
C PHE A 682 16.02 9.00 -7.82
N ALA A 683 15.91 8.01 -6.94
CA ALA A 683 16.39 6.66 -7.20
C ALA A 683 15.65 6.00 -8.37
N THR A 684 14.31 6.11 -8.45
CA THR A 684 13.51 5.64 -9.60
C THR A 684 13.85 6.38 -10.91
N LEU A 685 14.19 7.68 -10.88
CA LEU A 685 14.67 8.40 -12.06
C LEU A 685 16.03 7.86 -12.53
N TYR A 686 16.99 7.75 -11.61
CA TYR A 686 18.35 7.32 -11.94
C TYR A 686 18.49 5.81 -12.14
N GLU A 687 17.55 5.00 -11.66
CA GLU A 687 17.43 3.56 -11.96
C GLU A 687 17.54 3.27 -13.46
N TYR A 688 16.81 4.03 -14.28
CA TYR A 688 16.81 3.88 -15.74
C TYR A 688 17.84 4.80 -16.40
N TYR A 689 17.99 6.03 -15.88
CA TYR A 689 18.83 7.01 -16.53
C TYR A 689 20.33 6.78 -16.28
N ALA A 690 20.76 6.41 -15.06
CA ALA A 690 22.15 6.03 -14.82
C ALA A 690 22.50 4.67 -15.44
N ALA A 691 21.55 3.73 -15.51
CA ALA A 691 21.72 2.50 -16.30
C ALA A 691 21.96 2.80 -17.79
N GLN A 692 21.23 3.77 -18.37
CA GLN A 692 21.46 4.25 -19.74
C GLN A 692 22.82 4.95 -19.92
N LEU A 693 23.31 5.68 -18.91
CA LEU A 693 24.64 6.30 -18.96
C LEU A 693 25.78 5.26 -18.88
N ALA A 694 25.63 4.24 -18.02
CA ALA A 694 26.62 3.18 -17.80
C ALA A 694 26.62 2.09 -18.91
N TYR A 695 25.48 1.90 -19.57
CA TYR A 695 25.27 0.95 -20.66
C TYR A 695 24.46 1.58 -21.81
N PRO A 696 25.05 2.49 -22.60
CA PRO A 696 24.36 3.16 -23.70
C PRO A 696 23.76 2.19 -24.73
N GLU A 697 24.38 1.03 -24.91
CA GLU A 697 23.94 -0.06 -25.80
C GLU A 697 22.71 -0.83 -25.29
N GLY A 698 22.30 -0.63 -24.03
CA GLY A 698 21.20 -1.36 -23.41
C GLY A 698 19.81 -0.77 -23.65
N GLU A 699 19.72 0.47 -24.14
CA GLU A 699 18.46 1.20 -24.38
C GLU A 699 17.53 1.27 -23.14
N TYR A 700 18.10 1.21 -21.92
CA TYR A 700 17.36 1.17 -20.66
C TYR A 700 16.39 2.34 -20.48
N TRP A 701 16.73 3.53 -21.02
CA TRP A 701 15.86 4.70 -20.90
C TRP A 701 14.51 4.55 -21.65
N GLU A 702 14.40 3.67 -22.64
CA GLU A 702 13.15 3.38 -23.35
C GLU A 702 12.13 2.61 -22.50
N LEU A 703 12.59 1.94 -21.44
CA LEU A 703 11.70 1.23 -20.51
C LEU A 703 10.94 2.19 -19.60
N PHE A 704 11.51 3.36 -19.28
CA PHE A 704 10.98 4.31 -18.28
C PHE A 704 9.53 4.74 -18.57
N THR A 705 9.19 5.03 -19.83
CA THR A 705 7.82 5.47 -20.20
C THR A 705 6.76 4.43 -19.81
N VAL A 706 7.02 3.13 -20.00
CA VAL A 706 6.00 2.08 -19.77
C VAL A 706 6.16 1.42 -18.40
N GLU A 707 7.37 1.22 -17.92
CA GLU A 707 7.63 0.60 -16.61
C GLU A 707 7.48 1.59 -15.43
N VAL A 708 7.60 2.91 -15.65
CA VAL A 708 7.45 3.94 -14.59
C VAL A 708 6.24 4.85 -14.84
N ILE A 709 6.21 5.62 -15.93
CA ILE A 709 5.16 6.65 -16.14
C ILE A 709 3.76 6.01 -16.25
N HIS A 710 3.61 4.95 -17.04
CA HIS A 710 2.33 4.24 -17.19
C HIS A 710 1.92 3.48 -15.92
N SER A 711 2.88 3.02 -15.11
CA SER A 711 2.65 2.42 -13.79
C SER A 711 2.08 3.46 -12.82
N ALA A 712 2.76 4.59 -12.69
CA ALA A 712 2.37 5.72 -11.85
C ALA A 712 0.94 6.21 -12.16
N PHE A 713 0.59 6.41 -13.43
CA PHE A 713 -0.76 6.82 -13.82
C PHE A 713 -1.86 5.83 -13.41
N GLY A 714 -1.53 4.54 -13.26
CA GLY A 714 -2.49 3.53 -12.80
C GLY A 714 -2.83 3.69 -11.33
N ALA A 715 -1.82 3.90 -10.47
CA ALA A 715 -2.00 4.07 -9.03
C ALA A 715 -2.54 5.46 -8.65
N ASP A 716 -2.08 6.52 -9.33
CA ASP A 716 -2.39 7.92 -9.00
C ASP A 716 -3.76 8.39 -9.57
N ALA A 717 -4.43 7.55 -10.38
CA ALA A 717 -5.80 7.77 -10.87
C ALA A 717 -6.89 7.31 -9.88
N SER A 718 -6.62 7.40 -8.58
CA SER A 718 -7.54 7.10 -7.47
C SER A 718 -7.95 8.37 -6.73
N GLU A 719 -9.13 8.35 -6.09
CA GLU A 719 -9.58 9.43 -5.20
C GLU A 719 -8.75 9.50 -3.91
N THR A 720 -8.41 8.32 -3.36
CA THR A 720 -7.74 8.14 -2.06
C THR A 720 -6.21 8.23 -2.12
N VAL A 721 -5.63 8.50 -3.30
CA VAL A 721 -4.18 8.67 -3.41
C VAL A 721 -3.74 9.94 -2.67
N ARG A 722 -2.54 9.88 -2.08
CA ARG A 722 -1.90 10.98 -1.37
C ARG A 722 -1.07 11.88 -2.32
N PRO A 723 -0.80 13.15 -1.94
CA PRO A 723 0.27 13.94 -2.55
C PRO A 723 1.67 13.36 -2.25
N MET A 724 2.71 13.87 -2.92
CA MET A 724 4.10 13.44 -2.71
C MET A 724 4.61 13.85 -1.32
N ASN A 725 4.40 15.12 -0.94
CA ASN A 725 4.62 15.64 0.41
C ASN A 725 3.48 15.16 1.33
N TRP A 726 3.71 14.13 2.14
CA TRP A 726 2.66 13.55 2.98
C TRP A 726 3.23 13.07 4.32
N ASN A 727 2.81 13.71 5.41
CA ASN A 727 3.38 13.47 6.73
C ASN A 727 2.89 12.14 7.36
N ALA A 728 3.71 11.55 8.23
CA ALA A 728 3.41 10.33 8.97
C ALA A 728 4.06 10.39 10.36
N ALA A 729 3.56 9.66 11.35
CA ALA A 729 4.19 9.59 12.68
C ALA A 729 4.42 8.15 13.17
N SER A 730 3.39 7.31 13.12
CA SER A 730 3.49 5.92 13.57
C SER A 730 4.30 5.06 12.59
N PRO A 731 4.94 3.95 13.04
CA PRO A 731 5.66 3.03 12.17
C PRO A 731 4.86 2.49 10.98
N SER A 732 3.55 2.30 11.14
CA SER A 732 2.65 1.84 10.07
C SER A 732 2.32 2.92 9.05
N GLU A 733 2.11 4.18 9.48
CA GLU A 733 1.94 5.30 8.55
C GLU A 733 3.22 5.55 7.75
N ILE A 734 4.39 5.53 8.41
CA ILE A 734 5.68 5.71 7.75
C ILE A 734 5.91 4.61 6.71
N ALA A 735 5.64 3.34 7.05
CA ALA A 735 5.77 2.23 6.11
C ALA A 735 4.79 2.34 4.92
N ALA A 736 3.64 2.99 5.09
CA ALA A 736 2.68 3.23 4.02
C ALA A 736 3.11 4.32 3.02
N LEU A 737 4.13 5.13 3.33
CA LEU A 737 4.70 6.11 2.39
C LEU A 737 5.57 5.47 1.30
N PHE A 738 6.00 4.22 1.47
CA PHE A 738 6.82 3.48 0.50
C PHE A 738 5.91 2.86 -0.59
N ASP A 739 5.28 3.72 -1.37
CA ASP A 739 4.26 3.41 -2.37
C ASP A 739 4.59 3.99 -3.75
N THR A 740 3.77 3.70 -4.76
CA THR A 740 3.91 4.21 -6.13
C THR A 740 3.93 5.75 -6.23
N VAL A 741 3.50 6.48 -5.19
CA VAL A 741 3.63 7.94 -5.12
C VAL A 741 5.08 8.33 -4.81
N ALA A 742 5.73 7.70 -3.84
CA ALA A 742 7.13 7.98 -3.49
C ALA A 742 8.10 7.56 -4.61
N TYR A 743 7.86 6.43 -5.27
CA TYR A 743 8.67 5.92 -6.39
C TYR A 743 8.21 6.50 -7.74
N ASP A 744 7.32 5.80 -8.44
CA ASP A 744 7.04 6.01 -9.87
C ASP A 744 6.51 7.41 -10.21
N LYS A 745 5.55 7.95 -9.43
CA LYS A 745 5.04 9.33 -9.64
C LYS A 745 6.15 10.34 -9.49
N SER A 746 6.90 10.24 -8.40
CA SER A 746 7.95 11.21 -8.07
C SER A 746 9.08 11.17 -9.09
N GLY A 747 9.53 9.98 -9.51
CA GLY A 747 10.48 9.84 -10.61
C GLY A 747 9.97 10.41 -11.94
N SER A 748 8.67 10.25 -12.24
CA SER A 748 8.04 10.82 -13.44
C SER A 748 7.96 12.34 -13.41
N VAL A 749 7.59 12.93 -12.26
CA VAL A 749 7.55 14.39 -12.06
C VAL A 749 8.96 14.99 -12.09
N LEU A 750 9.95 14.31 -11.50
CA LEU A 750 11.36 14.71 -11.58
C LEU A 750 11.89 14.63 -13.02
N ASN A 751 11.53 13.61 -13.81
CA ASN A 751 11.86 13.55 -15.24
C ASN A 751 11.26 14.72 -16.04
N MET A 752 9.98 15.04 -15.79
CA MET A 752 9.32 16.19 -16.42
C MET A 752 10.09 17.49 -16.17
N PHE A 753 10.46 17.76 -14.91
CA PHE A 753 11.21 18.98 -14.58
C PHE A 753 12.66 18.95 -15.08
N ARG A 754 13.32 17.78 -15.12
CA ARG A 754 14.61 17.61 -15.79
C ARG A 754 14.53 17.96 -17.27
N ALA A 755 13.53 17.46 -17.99
CA ALA A 755 13.35 17.72 -19.43
C ALA A 755 13.07 19.20 -19.72
N VAL A 756 12.24 19.83 -18.88
CA VAL A 756 11.86 21.25 -19.00
C VAL A 756 13.01 22.20 -18.66
N LEU A 757 13.77 21.92 -17.60
CA LEU A 757 14.93 22.74 -17.20
C LEU A 757 16.16 22.50 -18.09
N GLY A 758 16.28 21.28 -18.64
CA GLY A 758 17.43 20.80 -19.39
C GLY A 758 18.58 20.36 -18.50
N ASP A 759 19.33 19.34 -18.95
CA ASP A 759 20.43 18.73 -18.18
C ASP A 759 21.46 19.72 -17.60
N PRO A 760 21.87 20.82 -18.27
CA PRO A 760 22.82 21.78 -17.68
C PRO A 760 22.28 22.49 -16.43
N VAL A 761 21.02 22.94 -16.46
CA VAL A 761 20.37 23.61 -15.31
C VAL A 761 20.09 22.58 -14.22
N TRP A 762 19.57 21.42 -14.60
CA TRP A 762 19.28 20.31 -13.69
C TRP A 762 20.50 19.88 -12.88
N ARG A 763 21.61 19.54 -13.57
CA ARG A 763 22.86 19.09 -12.92
C ARG A 763 23.47 20.15 -12.02
N TYR A 764 23.51 21.42 -12.45
CA TYR A 764 24.00 22.50 -11.61
C TYR A 764 23.14 22.64 -10.35
N GLY A 765 21.81 22.61 -10.47
CA GLY A 765 20.90 22.75 -9.33
C GLY A 765 20.97 21.59 -8.35
N LEU A 766 21.11 20.35 -8.85
CA LEU A 766 21.37 19.18 -7.99
C LEU A 766 22.72 19.29 -7.28
N LYS A 767 23.78 19.74 -7.96
CA LYS A 767 25.09 19.95 -7.33
C LYS A 767 25.02 21.02 -6.23
N THR A 768 24.33 22.14 -6.48
CA THR A 768 24.10 23.21 -5.50
C THR A 768 23.33 22.68 -4.28
N TYR A 769 22.21 21.98 -4.50
CA TYR A 769 21.42 21.33 -3.46
C TYR A 769 22.26 20.36 -2.61
N MET A 770 22.96 19.43 -3.27
CA MET A 770 23.75 18.40 -2.62
C MET A 770 24.90 19.01 -1.81
N THR A 771 25.62 19.98 -2.36
CA THR A 771 26.71 20.69 -1.66
C THR A 771 26.22 21.49 -0.45
N ALA A 772 25.00 22.04 -0.51
CA ALA A 772 24.41 22.80 0.58
C ALA A 772 23.81 21.94 1.72
N ARG A 773 23.45 20.68 1.43
CA ARG A 773 22.80 19.77 2.41
C ARG A 773 23.61 18.52 2.75
N GLN A 774 24.80 18.33 2.18
CA GLN A 774 25.66 17.15 2.43
C GLN A 774 25.85 16.89 3.93
N LEU A 775 25.69 15.63 4.33
CA LEU A 775 25.72 15.13 5.72
C LEU A 775 24.58 15.64 6.63
N ASP A 776 23.51 16.20 6.05
CA ASP A 776 22.35 16.77 6.75
C ASP A 776 21.03 16.20 6.16
N GLY A 777 19.87 16.65 6.65
CA GLY A 777 18.54 16.31 6.16
C GLY A 777 17.93 17.37 5.22
N ALA A 778 16.97 17.00 4.38
CA ALA A 778 16.32 17.90 3.43
C ALA A 778 14.79 17.85 3.44
N THR A 779 14.17 19.02 3.27
CA THR A 779 12.78 19.21 2.85
C THR A 779 12.77 19.55 1.36
N ALA A 780 11.59 19.51 0.73
CA ALA A 780 11.44 19.85 -0.69
C ALA A 780 11.96 21.27 -1.04
N ASP A 781 11.83 22.23 -0.12
CA ASP A 781 12.30 23.62 -0.29
C ASP A 781 13.81 23.73 -0.57
N HIS A 782 14.64 22.85 -0.01
CA HIS A 782 16.08 22.88 -0.27
C HIS A 782 16.41 22.49 -1.72
N LEU A 783 15.68 21.52 -2.28
CA LEU A 783 15.81 21.13 -3.69
C LEU A 783 15.35 22.29 -4.59
N TYR A 784 14.21 22.91 -4.27
CA TYR A 784 13.67 24.02 -5.04
C TYR A 784 14.63 25.21 -5.06
N GLY A 785 15.29 25.51 -3.94
CA GLY A 785 16.31 26.55 -3.84
C GLY A 785 17.50 26.30 -4.78
N GLY A 786 18.08 25.09 -4.76
CA GLY A 786 19.20 24.74 -5.64
C GLY A 786 18.85 24.82 -7.13
N LEU A 787 17.68 24.30 -7.52
CA LEU A 787 17.17 24.39 -8.90
C LEU A 787 16.86 25.84 -9.30
N GLN A 788 16.34 26.66 -8.39
CA GLN A 788 16.03 28.08 -8.64
C GLN A 788 17.31 28.92 -8.84
N GLU A 789 18.37 28.65 -8.08
CA GLU A 789 19.68 29.28 -8.27
C GLU A 789 20.31 28.91 -9.61
N ALA A 790 20.25 27.63 -9.98
CA ALA A 790 20.72 27.13 -11.27
C ALA A 790 20.01 27.81 -12.45
N LEU A 791 18.68 27.90 -12.37
CA LEU A 791 17.84 28.54 -13.37
C LEU A 791 18.21 30.02 -13.56
N VAL A 792 18.35 30.77 -12.47
CA VAL A 792 18.74 32.20 -12.52
C VAL A 792 20.16 32.38 -13.08
N SER A 793 21.07 31.46 -12.75
CA SER A 793 22.49 31.56 -13.14
C SER A 793 22.74 31.19 -14.60
N LEU A 794 22.02 30.20 -15.14
CA LEU A 794 22.31 29.59 -16.44
C LEU A 794 21.23 29.85 -17.51
N ALA A 795 19.98 30.03 -17.11
CA ALA A 795 18.84 30.16 -18.04
C ALA A 795 17.72 31.10 -17.51
N PRO A 796 18.02 32.36 -17.12
CA PRO A 796 17.09 33.25 -16.42
C PRO A 796 15.84 33.65 -17.23
N THR A 797 15.78 33.31 -18.53
CA THR A 797 14.64 33.58 -19.42
C THR A 797 13.87 32.32 -19.81
N LEU A 798 14.19 31.15 -19.23
CA LEU A 798 13.55 29.87 -19.55
C LEU A 798 12.14 29.74 -18.95
N LEU A 799 11.91 30.33 -17.77
CA LEU A 799 10.59 30.49 -17.19
C LEU A 799 10.10 31.94 -17.32
N PRO A 800 8.78 32.19 -17.36
CA PRO A 800 8.23 33.54 -17.19
C PRO A 800 8.70 34.16 -15.87
N ALA A 801 9.03 35.46 -15.86
CA ALA A 801 9.58 36.15 -14.69
C ALA A 801 8.65 36.17 -13.44
N THR A 802 7.39 35.78 -13.60
CA THR A 802 6.38 35.65 -12.53
C THR A 802 6.28 34.22 -11.94
N VAL A 803 7.04 33.25 -12.49
CA VAL A 803 6.96 31.83 -12.13
C VAL A 803 8.30 31.37 -11.55
N THR A 804 8.25 30.87 -10.32
CA THR A 804 9.39 30.28 -9.61
C THR A 804 9.37 28.76 -9.69
N VAL A 805 10.54 28.13 -9.51
CA VAL A 805 10.66 26.66 -9.41
C VAL A 805 9.78 26.12 -8.28
N ARG A 806 9.66 26.85 -7.16
CA ARG A 806 8.77 26.47 -6.05
C ARG A 806 7.31 26.39 -6.48
N GLN A 807 6.77 27.42 -7.13
CA GLN A 807 5.38 27.41 -7.62
C GLN A 807 5.10 26.28 -8.61
N LEU A 808 6.08 25.98 -9.47
CA LEU A 808 5.99 24.84 -10.38
C LEU A 808 5.91 23.52 -9.59
N MET A 809 6.94 23.22 -8.78
CA MET A 809 7.04 21.96 -8.05
C MET A 809 5.87 21.77 -7.08
N ASP A 810 5.52 22.78 -6.29
CA ASP A 810 4.42 22.69 -5.31
C ASP A 810 3.09 22.29 -5.94
N SER A 811 2.82 22.72 -7.19
CA SER A 811 1.60 22.35 -7.91
C SER A 811 1.49 20.86 -8.26
N TRP A 812 2.59 20.10 -8.14
CA TRP A 812 2.67 18.66 -8.34
C TRP A 812 2.98 17.87 -7.06
N THR A 813 3.80 18.43 -6.16
CA THR A 813 4.24 17.71 -4.95
C THR A 813 3.21 17.73 -3.83
N SER A 814 2.37 18.77 -3.77
CA SER A 814 1.47 19.04 -2.64
C SER A 814 0.02 18.64 -2.91
N GLU A 815 -0.26 18.06 -4.08
CA GLU A 815 -1.61 17.69 -4.52
C GLU A 815 -1.68 16.22 -5.01
N PRO A 816 -2.79 15.51 -4.72
CA PRO A 816 -2.98 14.12 -5.13
C PRO A 816 -3.47 13.98 -6.58
N GLY A 817 -3.02 12.95 -7.28
CA GLY A 817 -3.34 12.72 -8.68
C GLY A 817 -2.49 13.55 -9.67
N PHE A 818 -2.96 13.55 -10.92
CA PHE A 818 -2.37 14.25 -12.06
C PHE A 818 -3.48 14.74 -13.01
N PRO A 819 -3.21 15.68 -13.94
CA PRO A 819 -4.23 16.17 -14.86
C PRO A 819 -4.36 15.33 -16.13
N VAL A 820 -5.56 15.36 -16.72
CA VAL A 820 -5.75 15.19 -18.17
C VAL A 820 -5.75 16.57 -18.81
N LEU A 821 -4.93 16.75 -19.83
CA LEU A 821 -4.91 17.90 -20.73
C LEU A 821 -5.86 17.62 -21.90
N THR A 822 -6.98 18.33 -22.00
CA THR A 822 -7.87 18.24 -23.15
C THR A 822 -7.49 19.30 -24.18
N VAL A 823 -7.28 18.87 -25.42
CA VAL A 823 -6.93 19.70 -26.58
C VAL A 823 -8.14 19.74 -27.52
N TYR A 824 -8.85 20.86 -27.54
CA TYR A 824 -9.96 21.10 -28.46
C TYR A 824 -9.53 22.04 -29.58
N ARG A 825 -9.34 21.52 -30.80
CA ARG A 825 -8.90 22.32 -31.95
C ARG A 825 -10.04 23.14 -32.54
N THR A 826 -9.75 24.39 -32.90
CA THR A 826 -10.66 25.24 -33.68
C THR A 826 -10.23 25.23 -35.14
N TYR A 827 -10.80 24.29 -35.91
CA TYR A 827 -10.51 24.10 -37.32
C TYR A 827 -11.00 25.30 -38.15
N GLY A 828 -10.05 26.13 -38.62
CA GLY A 828 -10.34 27.37 -39.32
C GLY A 828 -9.07 28.07 -39.81
N GLU A 829 -9.16 29.31 -40.29
CA GLU A 829 -8.00 30.07 -40.79
C GLU A 829 -6.99 30.41 -39.69
N GLN A 830 -7.42 30.50 -38.43
CA GLN A 830 -6.59 30.90 -37.29
C GLN A 830 -5.76 29.76 -36.69
N GLN A 831 -6.11 28.49 -36.97
CA GLN A 831 -5.39 27.29 -36.53
C GLN A 831 -5.04 27.30 -35.03
N GLU A 832 -6.04 27.54 -34.18
CA GLU A 832 -5.89 27.61 -32.73
C GLU A 832 -6.36 26.31 -32.05
N ALA A 833 -5.99 26.15 -30.78
CA ALA A 833 -6.53 25.13 -29.90
C ALA A 833 -6.84 25.73 -28.53
N ILE A 834 -7.92 25.25 -27.91
CA ILE A 834 -8.22 25.49 -26.51
C ILE A 834 -7.65 24.32 -25.73
N LEU A 835 -6.77 24.63 -24.78
CA LEU A 835 -6.25 23.68 -23.80
C LEU A 835 -7.07 23.80 -22.53
N SER A 836 -7.44 22.69 -21.90
CA SER A 836 -8.01 22.68 -20.54
C SER A 836 -7.45 21.55 -19.69
N GLN A 837 -7.47 21.72 -18.35
CA GLN A 837 -6.96 20.74 -17.41
C GLN A 837 -7.94 20.38 -16.27
N GLU A 838 -8.10 19.08 -16.04
CA GLU A 838 -8.90 18.51 -14.95
C GLU A 838 -8.14 17.33 -14.32
N ARG A 839 -8.35 17.04 -13.02
CA ARG A 839 -7.74 15.87 -12.36
C ARG A 839 -8.29 14.59 -12.99
N PHE A 840 -7.41 13.72 -13.46
CA PHE A 840 -7.80 12.42 -13.99
C PHE A 840 -8.09 11.42 -12.87
N LEU A 841 -9.18 10.66 -13.03
CA LEU A 841 -9.57 9.54 -12.17
C LEU A 841 -10.02 8.38 -13.07
N SER A 842 -9.75 7.15 -12.64
CA SER A 842 -9.97 5.95 -13.45
C SER A 842 -11.42 5.44 -13.49
N SER A 843 -12.29 5.95 -12.62
CA SER A 843 -13.63 5.37 -12.35
C SER A 843 -14.79 6.37 -12.40
N LYS A 844 -14.50 7.67 -12.46
CA LYS A 844 -15.47 8.78 -12.43
C LYS A 844 -14.81 10.07 -12.89
N ARG A 845 -15.59 11.15 -13.00
CA ARG A 845 -15.06 12.51 -13.16
C ARG A 845 -15.52 13.36 -11.98
N LEU A 846 -14.59 14.04 -11.32
CA LEU A 846 -14.87 14.96 -10.21
C LEU A 846 -14.17 16.30 -10.50
N PRO A 847 -14.90 17.43 -10.46
CA PRO A 847 -14.28 18.75 -10.53
C PRO A 847 -13.25 18.92 -9.41
N SER A 848 -12.19 19.67 -9.69
CA SER A 848 -11.19 20.07 -8.69
C SER A 848 -10.84 21.53 -8.91
N GLY A 849 -10.72 22.30 -7.83
CA GLY A 849 -10.25 23.70 -7.89
C GLY A 849 -8.76 23.82 -8.26
N HIS A 850 -7.96 22.77 -8.03
CA HIS A 850 -6.50 22.82 -8.21
C HIS A 850 -6.08 23.03 -9.67
N VAL A 851 -5.00 23.79 -9.87
CA VAL A 851 -4.38 24.08 -11.16
C VAL A 851 -2.94 23.59 -11.12
N TYR A 852 -2.65 22.51 -11.85
CA TYR A 852 -1.29 22.06 -12.09
C TYR A 852 -0.60 23.06 -13.02
N TYR A 853 0.66 23.41 -12.76
CA TYR A 853 1.43 24.20 -13.71
C TYR A 853 1.99 23.21 -14.74
N VAL A 854 1.24 23.01 -15.83
CA VAL A 854 1.54 21.98 -16.83
C VAL A 854 2.52 22.54 -17.88
N PRO A 855 3.78 22.05 -17.93
CA PRO A 855 4.63 22.30 -19.07
C PRO A 855 4.09 21.48 -20.25
N TYR A 856 3.70 22.16 -21.33
CA TYR A 856 3.20 21.47 -22.52
C TYR A 856 4.08 21.80 -23.73
N ASP A 857 4.23 20.82 -24.60
CA ASP A 857 4.75 20.99 -25.94
C ASP A 857 3.90 20.18 -26.93
N PHE A 858 4.05 20.47 -28.22
CA PHE A 858 3.34 19.78 -29.27
C PHE A 858 4.11 19.77 -30.59
N THR A 859 3.69 18.87 -31.49
CA THR A 859 4.07 18.86 -32.91
C THR A 859 2.86 18.45 -33.76
N GLY A 860 2.94 18.60 -35.08
CA GLY A 860 1.85 18.24 -35.99
C GLY A 860 2.33 17.66 -37.32
N GLY A 861 1.44 16.95 -38.01
CA GLY A 861 1.76 16.13 -39.18
C GLY A 861 2.43 16.86 -40.36
N HIS A 862 2.23 18.18 -40.47
CA HIS A 862 2.86 19.00 -41.49
C HIS A 862 4.39 19.18 -41.30
N ALA A 863 4.88 19.09 -40.06
CA ALA A 863 6.28 19.21 -39.69
C ALA A 863 6.57 18.45 -38.38
N PRO A 864 6.63 17.10 -38.41
CA PRO A 864 6.85 16.29 -37.22
C PRO A 864 8.25 16.53 -36.63
N ASP A 865 8.28 16.98 -35.37
CA ASP A 865 9.48 17.11 -34.54
C ASP A 865 9.16 16.58 -33.14
N PHE A 866 9.74 15.43 -32.80
CA PHE A 866 9.54 14.74 -31.54
C PHE A 866 10.68 14.93 -30.54
N GLU A 867 11.67 15.79 -30.82
CA GLU A 867 12.77 16.07 -29.89
C GLU A 867 12.45 17.32 -29.06
N PRO A 868 12.04 17.18 -27.78
CA PRO A 868 11.75 18.33 -26.95
C PRO A 868 13.03 19.12 -26.65
N THR A 869 12.88 20.45 -26.60
CA THR A 869 13.94 21.35 -26.14
C THR A 869 13.40 22.21 -24.99
N PRO A 870 14.23 22.61 -24.00
CA PRO A 870 13.78 23.44 -22.88
C PRO A 870 13.01 24.70 -23.31
N ALA A 871 13.48 25.37 -24.37
CA ALA A 871 12.85 26.58 -24.92
C ALA A 871 11.56 26.32 -25.73
N GLY A 872 11.21 25.05 -25.99
CA GLY A 872 10.01 24.65 -26.73
C GLY A 872 8.77 24.42 -25.87
N TYR A 873 8.89 24.51 -24.54
CA TYR A 873 7.77 24.32 -23.61
C TYR A 873 6.93 25.60 -23.44
N GLY A 874 5.63 25.49 -23.66
CA GLY A 874 4.62 26.40 -23.14
C GLY A 874 4.15 26.00 -21.74
N TRP A 875 3.37 26.86 -21.10
CA TRP A 875 2.91 26.66 -19.71
C TRP A 875 1.42 26.92 -19.58
N LEU A 876 0.65 25.90 -19.20
CA LEU A 876 -0.74 26.05 -18.81
C LEU A 876 -0.80 26.23 -17.29
N ALA A 877 -0.81 27.49 -16.85
CA ALA A 877 -0.91 27.91 -15.44
C ALA A 877 -2.34 28.34 -15.04
N ALA A 878 -3.34 27.95 -15.83
CA ALA A 878 -4.76 28.23 -15.64
C ALA A 878 -5.60 26.98 -15.94
N LYS A 879 -6.90 27.01 -15.60
CA LYS A 879 -7.83 25.92 -15.92
C LYS A 879 -8.02 25.66 -17.41
N ALA A 880 -7.97 26.71 -18.20
CA ALA A 880 -7.94 26.64 -19.66
C ALA A 880 -7.19 27.86 -20.22
N ASP A 881 -6.62 27.70 -21.41
CA ASP A 881 -6.05 28.80 -22.20
C ASP A 881 -6.19 28.50 -23.70
N LYS A 882 -6.12 29.54 -24.55
CA LYS A 882 -6.24 29.42 -26.00
C LYS A 882 -4.92 29.77 -26.68
N ILE A 883 -4.40 28.82 -27.45
CA ILE A 883 -3.08 28.94 -28.08
C ILE A 883 -3.17 28.88 -29.61
N ALA A 884 -2.28 29.59 -30.30
CA ALA A 884 -2.06 29.39 -31.72
C ALA A 884 -1.21 28.13 -31.92
N THR A 885 -1.62 27.24 -32.83
CA THR A 885 -0.90 25.99 -33.13
C THR A 885 -0.13 26.06 -34.44
N GLY A 886 -0.65 26.79 -35.44
CA GLY A 886 -0.10 26.79 -36.80
C GLY A 886 -0.19 25.43 -37.52
N VAL A 887 -0.96 24.47 -36.97
CA VAL A 887 -1.14 23.15 -37.56
C VAL A 887 -2.34 23.19 -38.51
N PRO A 888 -2.17 22.85 -39.81
CA PRO A 888 -3.26 22.80 -40.77
C PRO A 888 -4.41 21.87 -40.35
N ASN A 889 -5.63 22.19 -40.80
CA ASN A 889 -6.85 21.51 -40.38
C ASN A 889 -6.90 20.03 -40.80
N ASP A 890 -6.22 19.68 -41.90
CA ASP A 890 -6.07 18.34 -42.46
C ASP A 890 -4.91 17.53 -41.85
N GLN A 891 -4.21 18.09 -40.86
CA GLN A 891 -3.01 17.52 -40.26
C GLN A 891 -3.23 17.30 -38.77
N TRP A 892 -2.82 16.14 -38.24
CA TRP A 892 -2.91 15.83 -36.80
C TRP A 892 -2.04 16.77 -35.96
N ILE A 893 -2.44 17.00 -34.70
CA ILE A 893 -1.59 17.56 -33.63
C ILE A 893 -1.40 16.52 -32.53
N ILE A 894 -0.24 16.52 -31.88
CA ILE A 894 0.04 15.66 -30.73
C ILE A 894 0.82 16.43 -29.67
N PHE A 895 0.42 16.30 -28.41
CA PHE A 895 1.03 16.98 -27.26
C PHE A 895 1.79 16.01 -26.36
N ASN A 896 2.69 16.56 -25.53
CA ASN A 896 3.54 15.83 -24.59
C ASN A 896 4.57 14.96 -25.32
N ARG A 897 5.52 15.58 -26.03
CA ARG A 897 6.50 14.85 -26.84
C ARG A 897 7.34 13.91 -25.99
N GLN A 898 7.49 12.69 -26.48
CA GLN A 898 8.08 11.54 -25.80
C GLN A 898 7.40 11.13 -24.47
N GLN A 899 6.25 11.72 -24.13
CA GLN A 899 5.55 11.58 -22.86
C GLN A 899 6.40 11.98 -21.64
N ASN A 900 7.24 13.01 -21.78
CA ASN A 900 8.07 13.51 -20.68
C ASN A 900 7.26 14.19 -19.55
N GLY A 901 6.11 14.78 -19.88
CA GLY A 901 5.19 15.39 -18.92
C GLY A 901 4.31 14.38 -18.21
N TYR A 902 4.12 14.56 -16.89
CA TYR A 902 3.32 13.65 -16.05
C TYR A 902 1.82 13.96 -16.15
N TYR A 903 1.26 13.90 -17.36
CA TYR A 903 -0.16 14.11 -17.63
C TYR A 903 -0.63 13.32 -18.85
N ARG A 904 -1.92 12.99 -18.88
CA ARG A 904 -2.59 12.36 -20.03
C ARG A 904 -3.06 13.43 -21.01
N VAL A 905 -3.22 13.08 -22.29
CA VAL A 905 -3.79 13.98 -23.29
C VAL A 905 -5.06 13.39 -23.92
N ASN A 906 -6.13 14.17 -23.93
CA ASN A 906 -7.33 13.90 -24.73
C ASN A 906 -7.44 14.92 -25.86
N TYR A 907 -8.04 14.53 -26.98
CA TYR A 907 -8.24 15.37 -28.15
C TYR A 907 -9.72 15.41 -28.56
N ASP A 908 -10.10 16.41 -29.36
CA ASP A 908 -11.35 16.35 -30.10
C ASP A 908 -11.42 15.14 -31.06
N ALA A 909 -12.64 14.71 -31.38
CA ALA A 909 -12.86 13.50 -32.17
C ALA A 909 -12.20 13.55 -33.56
N HIS A 910 -12.14 14.71 -34.21
CA HIS A 910 -11.53 14.81 -35.53
C HIS A 910 -10.00 14.63 -35.46
N ASN A 911 -9.34 15.17 -34.43
CA ASN A 911 -7.91 14.97 -34.25
C ASN A 911 -7.57 13.51 -33.88
N TRP A 912 -8.44 12.82 -33.11
CA TRP A 912 -8.30 11.38 -32.90
C TRP A 912 -8.38 10.60 -34.22
N GLU A 913 -9.31 10.91 -35.13
CA GLU A 913 -9.34 10.27 -36.45
C GLU A 913 -8.08 10.56 -37.28
N LEU A 914 -7.58 11.82 -37.29
CA LEU A 914 -6.34 12.18 -38.00
C LEU A 914 -5.11 11.42 -37.47
N LEU A 915 -5.04 11.18 -36.15
CA LEU A 915 -3.99 10.38 -35.52
C LEU A 915 -4.13 8.89 -35.87
N ILE A 916 -5.37 8.36 -35.88
CA ILE A 916 -5.64 6.96 -36.28
C ILE A 916 -5.27 6.74 -37.75
N GLU A 917 -5.67 7.64 -38.65
CA GLU A 917 -5.35 7.59 -40.08
C GLU A 917 -3.83 7.65 -40.31
N ALA A 918 -3.14 8.59 -39.64
CA ALA A 918 -1.68 8.71 -39.70
C ALA A 918 -0.99 7.39 -39.32
N LEU A 919 -1.38 6.78 -38.21
CA LEU A 919 -0.80 5.53 -37.72
C LEU A 919 -1.10 4.33 -38.64
N HIS A 920 -2.27 4.29 -39.29
CA HIS A 920 -2.56 3.25 -40.29
C HIS A 920 -1.76 3.45 -41.58
N ASN A 921 -1.54 4.70 -42.00
CA ASN A 921 -0.77 5.02 -43.20
C ASN A 921 0.72 4.72 -43.00
N ASP A 922 1.35 5.34 -41.98
CA ASP A 922 2.74 5.12 -41.60
C ASP A 922 2.93 5.36 -40.09
N PRO A 923 3.09 4.31 -39.27
CA PRO A 923 3.39 4.44 -37.85
C PRO A 923 4.68 5.19 -37.55
N ALA A 924 5.68 5.17 -38.43
CA ALA A 924 7.01 5.74 -38.16
C ALA A 924 6.99 7.27 -38.10
N GLN A 925 5.95 7.93 -38.62
CA GLN A 925 5.81 9.40 -38.57
C GLN A 925 5.53 9.94 -37.15
N ILE A 926 5.12 9.09 -36.20
CA ILE A 926 4.90 9.44 -34.79
C ILE A 926 5.91 8.69 -33.94
N HIS A 927 6.65 9.37 -33.06
CA HIS A 927 7.66 8.74 -32.19
C HIS A 927 7.06 7.64 -31.31
N HIS A 928 7.75 6.51 -31.13
CA HIS A 928 7.19 5.31 -30.49
C HIS A 928 6.74 5.51 -29.05
N ARG A 929 7.40 6.39 -28.28
CA ARG A 929 6.91 6.76 -26.94
C ARG A 929 5.56 7.49 -27.00
N ASN A 930 5.34 8.34 -28.00
CA ASN A 930 4.03 8.97 -28.23
C ASN A 930 3.00 7.99 -28.80
N ARG A 931 3.40 6.99 -29.59
CA ARG A 931 2.49 5.89 -29.98
C ARG A 931 2.05 5.05 -28.77
N ALA A 932 2.96 4.81 -27.83
CA ALA A 932 2.66 4.18 -26.54
C ALA A 932 1.76 5.04 -25.65
N GLN A 933 2.01 6.36 -25.59
CA GLN A 933 1.12 7.34 -24.96
C GLN A 933 -0.28 7.26 -25.56
N LEU A 934 -0.46 7.37 -26.88
CA LEU A 934 -1.78 7.37 -27.52
C LEU A 934 -2.58 6.11 -27.17
N VAL A 935 -1.94 4.93 -27.20
CA VAL A 935 -2.59 3.67 -26.83
C VAL A 935 -2.95 3.64 -25.34
N ASN A 936 -2.05 4.08 -24.45
CA ASN A 936 -2.30 4.11 -23.01
C ASN A 936 -3.37 5.14 -22.62
N ASP A 937 -3.30 6.35 -23.18
CA ASP A 937 -4.26 7.44 -22.95
C ASP A 937 -5.62 7.06 -23.50
N ALA A 938 -5.75 6.65 -24.77
CA ALA A 938 -7.05 6.29 -25.34
C ALA A 938 -7.75 5.16 -24.56
N TYR A 939 -7.01 4.13 -24.13
CA TYR A 939 -7.56 3.06 -23.29
C TYR A 939 -8.04 3.58 -21.93
N ASN A 940 -7.22 4.34 -21.19
CA ASN A 940 -7.59 4.80 -19.85
C ASN A 940 -8.65 5.91 -19.88
N LEU A 941 -8.62 6.80 -20.88
CA LEU A 941 -9.68 7.78 -21.13
C LEU A 941 -11.01 7.08 -21.39
N ALA A 942 -11.04 6.02 -22.21
CA ALA A 942 -12.28 5.28 -22.47
C ALA A 942 -12.78 4.49 -21.26
N ARG A 943 -11.89 3.88 -20.46
CA ARG A 943 -12.24 3.25 -19.17
C ARG A 943 -12.84 4.23 -18.15
N ALA A 944 -12.49 5.52 -18.25
CA ALA A 944 -13.01 6.62 -17.44
C ALA A 944 -14.07 7.47 -18.19
N GLU A 945 -14.65 6.92 -19.26
CA GLU A 945 -15.73 7.51 -20.07
C GLU A 945 -15.39 8.85 -20.76
N TRP A 946 -14.12 9.28 -20.80
CA TRP A 946 -13.65 10.49 -21.50
C TRP A 946 -13.60 10.35 -23.02
N LEU A 947 -13.69 9.11 -23.52
CA LEU A 947 -13.56 8.74 -24.92
C LEU A 947 -14.47 7.53 -25.18
N ASP A 948 -15.04 7.41 -26.37
CA ASP A 948 -15.80 6.21 -26.75
C ASP A 948 -14.84 5.01 -26.84
N PHE A 949 -15.21 3.86 -26.27
CA PHE A 949 -14.36 2.66 -26.25
C PHE A 949 -14.11 2.05 -27.64
N ALA A 950 -14.90 2.41 -28.66
CA ALA A 950 -14.60 2.10 -30.05
C ALA A 950 -13.32 2.82 -30.55
N VAL A 951 -12.95 3.98 -29.99
CA VAL A 951 -11.76 4.74 -30.39
C VAL A 951 -10.45 3.99 -30.06
N PRO A 952 -10.16 3.53 -28.82
CA PRO A 952 -8.95 2.75 -28.56
C PRO A 952 -8.92 1.42 -29.32
N LEU A 953 -10.08 0.80 -29.62
CA LEU A 953 -10.14 -0.43 -30.43
C LEU A 953 -9.76 -0.19 -31.90
N ARG A 954 -10.22 0.92 -32.50
CA ARG A 954 -9.82 1.39 -33.84
C ARG A 954 -8.44 2.02 -33.87
N LEU A 955 -7.93 2.56 -32.77
CA LEU A 955 -6.55 2.97 -32.65
C LEU A 955 -5.66 1.73 -32.69
N MET A 956 -5.90 0.75 -31.81
CA MET A 956 -5.06 -0.44 -31.70
C MET A 956 -4.99 -1.30 -32.98
N SER A 957 -5.87 -1.16 -33.97
CA SER A 957 -5.72 -1.87 -35.27
C SER A 957 -4.46 -1.47 -36.04
N TYR A 958 -3.89 -0.27 -35.83
CA TYR A 958 -2.59 0.07 -36.44
C TYR A 958 -1.46 -0.84 -35.95
N LEU A 959 -1.58 -1.45 -34.76
CA LEU A 959 -0.54 -2.29 -34.16
C LEU A 959 -0.14 -3.47 -35.06
N ARG A 960 -1.00 -3.85 -36.01
CA ARG A 960 -0.64 -4.78 -37.07
C ARG A 960 0.64 -4.38 -37.84
N ARG A 961 0.92 -3.09 -37.99
CA ARG A 961 2.15 -2.53 -38.60
C ARG A 961 3.23 -2.14 -37.57
N GLU A 962 2.99 -2.34 -36.28
CA GLU A 962 3.90 -1.92 -35.21
C GLU A 962 5.01 -2.94 -34.96
N THR A 963 6.24 -2.44 -34.82
CA THR A 963 7.47 -3.25 -34.70
C THR A 963 8.34 -2.86 -33.50
N GLN A 964 7.92 -1.89 -32.68
CA GLN A 964 8.67 -1.40 -31.52
C GLN A 964 8.04 -1.83 -30.18
N TYR A 965 8.88 -1.96 -29.15
CA TYR A 965 8.52 -2.46 -27.82
C TYR A 965 7.44 -1.63 -27.09
N ALA A 966 7.59 -0.31 -27.04
CA ALA A 966 6.79 0.52 -26.14
C ALA A 966 5.28 0.52 -26.46
N PRO A 967 4.85 0.68 -27.74
CA PRO A 967 3.41 0.69 -28.06
C PRO A 967 2.74 -0.67 -27.85
N TRP A 968 3.43 -1.76 -28.19
CA TRP A 968 2.97 -3.12 -27.89
C TRP A 968 2.81 -3.37 -26.38
N THR A 969 3.75 -2.88 -25.57
CA THR A 969 3.68 -3.05 -24.12
C THR A 969 2.56 -2.21 -23.50
N ALA A 970 2.35 -0.98 -23.98
CA ALA A 970 1.20 -0.15 -23.60
C ALA A 970 -0.15 -0.81 -23.96
N ALA A 971 -0.26 -1.41 -25.16
CA ALA A 971 -1.43 -2.20 -25.57
C ALA A 971 -1.67 -3.42 -24.68
N GLY A 972 -0.61 -3.97 -24.06
CA GLY A 972 -0.67 -5.12 -23.16
C GLY A 972 -1.67 -4.96 -22.01
N SER A 973 -1.84 -3.75 -21.48
CA SER A 973 -2.83 -3.46 -20.43
C SER A 973 -4.27 -3.61 -20.93
N ALA A 974 -4.58 -3.03 -22.08
CA ALA A 974 -5.90 -3.13 -22.73
C ALA A 974 -6.21 -4.58 -23.13
N LEU A 975 -5.26 -5.26 -23.79
CA LEU A 975 -5.40 -6.65 -24.21
C LEU A 975 -5.58 -7.60 -23.01
N THR A 976 -4.84 -7.39 -21.90
CA THR A 976 -4.99 -8.19 -20.68
C THR A 976 -6.35 -7.98 -20.02
N TYR A 977 -6.82 -6.73 -19.95
CA TYR A 977 -8.14 -6.41 -19.42
C TYR A 977 -9.26 -7.09 -20.21
N LEU A 978 -9.26 -6.93 -21.55
CA LEU A 978 -10.24 -7.54 -22.43
C LEU A 978 -10.18 -9.07 -22.41
N TYR A 979 -8.99 -9.67 -22.42
CA TYR A 979 -8.81 -11.11 -22.25
C TYR A 979 -9.45 -11.61 -20.95
N ASN A 980 -9.20 -10.92 -19.83
CA ASN A 980 -9.74 -11.31 -18.53
C ASN A 980 -11.27 -11.20 -18.43
N LYS A 981 -11.90 -10.25 -19.15
CA LYS A 981 -13.36 -10.12 -19.21
C LYS A 981 -14.02 -11.13 -20.17
N LEU A 982 -13.39 -11.40 -21.32
CA LEU A 982 -14.02 -12.16 -22.40
C LEU A 982 -13.73 -13.67 -22.33
N ARG A 983 -12.62 -14.11 -21.72
CA ARG A 983 -12.28 -15.55 -21.59
C ARG A 983 -13.40 -16.32 -20.90
N GLY A 984 -13.78 -17.46 -21.48
CA GLY A 984 -14.82 -18.34 -20.93
C GLY A 984 -16.25 -17.89 -21.25
N THR A 985 -16.42 -16.85 -22.07
CA THR A 985 -17.71 -16.36 -22.58
C THR A 985 -17.85 -16.64 -24.09
N ALA A 986 -19.07 -16.52 -24.63
CA ALA A 986 -19.33 -16.76 -26.05
C ALA A 986 -18.54 -15.82 -26.99
N HIS A 987 -18.25 -14.59 -26.54
CA HIS A 987 -17.57 -13.56 -27.34
C HIS A 987 -16.04 -13.73 -27.38
N TYR A 988 -15.47 -14.71 -26.66
CA TYR A 988 -14.02 -14.95 -26.65
C TYR A 988 -13.46 -15.25 -28.05
N ALA A 989 -14.22 -15.97 -28.88
CA ALA A 989 -13.82 -16.28 -30.26
C ALA A 989 -13.62 -15.01 -31.11
N HIS A 990 -14.47 -13.99 -30.92
CA HIS A 990 -14.35 -12.71 -31.63
C HIS A 990 -13.12 -11.92 -31.16
N PHE A 991 -12.85 -11.93 -29.84
CA PHE A 991 -11.60 -11.38 -29.30
C PHE A 991 -10.36 -12.09 -29.84
N GLN A 992 -10.39 -13.42 -29.98
CA GLN A 992 -9.28 -14.16 -30.60
C GLN A 992 -9.06 -13.75 -32.07
N VAL A 993 -10.11 -13.50 -32.85
CA VAL A 993 -9.97 -12.99 -34.24
C VAL A 993 -9.28 -11.63 -34.25
N TYR A 994 -9.76 -10.68 -33.43
CA TYR A 994 -9.16 -9.35 -33.32
C TYR A 994 -7.70 -9.41 -32.86
N ALA A 995 -7.39 -10.12 -31.78
CA ALA A 995 -6.02 -10.23 -31.27
C ALA A 995 -5.07 -10.92 -32.26
N ASN A 996 -5.52 -11.96 -32.98
CA ASN A 996 -4.70 -12.55 -34.05
C ASN A 996 -4.51 -11.59 -35.24
N HIS A 997 -5.49 -10.73 -35.57
CA HIS A 997 -5.32 -9.70 -36.59
C HIS A 997 -4.21 -8.71 -36.23
N LEU A 998 -4.15 -8.25 -34.97
CA LEU A 998 -3.09 -7.35 -34.51
C LEU A 998 -1.70 -8.00 -34.60
N LEU A 999 -1.59 -9.29 -34.28
CA LEU A 999 -0.31 -10.01 -34.26
C LEU A 999 0.17 -10.46 -35.65
N LEU A 1000 -0.68 -10.36 -36.69
CA LEU A 1000 -0.56 -11.09 -37.94
C LEU A 1000 0.76 -10.84 -38.69
N ASP A 1001 1.17 -9.58 -38.82
CA ASP A 1001 2.34 -9.22 -39.63
C ASP A 1001 3.63 -9.20 -38.78
N ILE A 1002 3.54 -8.94 -37.46
CA ILE A 1002 4.69 -8.90 -36.54
C ILE A 1002 5.16 -10.31 -36.12
N TYR A 1003 4.25 -11.23 -35.80
CA TYR A 1003 4.59 -12.56 -35.28
C TYR A 1003 5.55 -13.36 -36.22
N PRO A 1004 5.35 -13.40 -37.55
CA PRO A 1004 6.26 -14.11 -38.46
C PRO A 1004 7.68 -13.56 -38.53
N THR A 1005 7.91 -12.32 -38.07
CA THR A 1005 9.26 -11.70 -38.07
C THR A 1005 10.11 -12.11 -36.87
N LEU A 1006 9.49 -12.67 -35.82
CA LEU A 1006 10.12 -12.94 -34.53
C LEU A 1006 10.33 -14.45 -34.37
N ALA A 1007 11.59 -14.89 -34.34
CA ALA A 1007 11.92 -16.29 -34.09
C ALA A 1007 11.53 -16.69 -32.65
N ILE A 1008 10.80 -17.79 -32.51
CA ILE A 1008 10.26 -18.27 -31.22
C ILE A 1008 11.15 -19.30 -30.52
N ASP A 1009 11.97 -20.01 -31.30
CA ASP A 1009 12.81 -21.14 -30.90
C ASP A 1009 14.31 -20.81 -30.91
N SER A 1010 14.67 -19.58 -31.28
CA SER A 1010 16.04 -19.12 -31.45
C SER A 1010 16.23 -17.65 -31.08
N VAL A 1011 17.46 -17.33 -30.68
CA VAL A 1011 17.93 -16.00 -30.29
C VAL A 1011 19.16 -15.69 -31.12
N ALA A 1012 19.20 -14.54 -31.78
CA ALA A 1012 20.36 -14.11 -32.55
C ALA A 1012 21.25 -13.21 -31.67
N ALA A 1013 22.58 -13.33 -31.84
CA ALA A 1013 23.55 -12.65 -30.97
C ALA A 1013 23.47 -11.11 -31.01
N GLN A 1014 22.85 -10.55 -32.06
CA GLN A 1014 22.64 -9.11 -32.26
C GLN A 1014 21.25 -8.61 -31.84
N GLU A 1015 20.41 -9.42 -31.17
CA GLU A 1015 19.10 -8.95 -30.69
C GLU A 1015 19.26 -7.99 -29.51
N THR A 1016 18.66 -6.79 -29.62
CA THR A 1016 18.72 -5.77 -28.56
C THR A 1016 17.78 -6.11 -27.39
N LEU A 1017 17.98 -5.43 -26.25
CA LEU A 1017 17.12 -5.62 -25.08
C LEU A 1017 15.64 -5.44 -25.43
N LEU A 1018 15.30 -4.37 -26.14
CA LEU A 1018 13.93 -4.05 -26.54
C LEU A 1018 13.34 -5.08 -27.54
N GLN A 1019 14.17 -5.63 -28.43
CA GLN A 1019 13.75 -6.71 -29.33
C GLN A 1019 13.44 -8.00 -28.57
N LEU A 1020 14.20 -8.33 -27.52
CA LEU A 1020 13.90 -9.49 -26.65
C LEU A 1020 12.61 -9.27 -25.84
N TYR A 1021 12.40 -8.06 -25.31
CA TYR A 1021 11.14 -7.66 -24.68
C TYR A 1021 9.93 -7.83 -25.63
N LEU A 1022 10.03 -7.33 -26.85
CA LEU A 1022 9.00 -7.45 -27.88
C LEU A 1022 8.77 -8.93 -28.28
N LYS A 1023 9.85 -9.68 -28.54
CA LYS A 1023 9.79 -11.11 -28.87
C LYS A 1023 9.03 -11.89 -27.80
N GLN A 1024 9.36 -11.71 -26.52
CA GLN A 1024 8.66 -12.40 -25.44
C GLN A 1024 7.18 -11.99 -25.39
N PHE A 1025 6.87 -10.70 -25.52
CA PHE A 1025 5.48 -10.21 -25.50
C PHE A 1025 4.64 -10.82 -26.63
N ILE A 1026 5.10 -10.71 -27.87
CA ILE A 1026 4.39 -11.21 -29.07
C ILE A 1026 4.21 -12.73 -29.01
N ASN A 1027 5.26 -13.48 -28.67
CA ASN A 1027 5.17 -14.95 -28.57
C ASN A 1027 4.23 -15.38 -27.43
N THR A 1028 4.26 -14.69 -26.28
CA THR A 1028 3.35 -14.97 -25.17
C THR A 1028 1.89 -14.73 -25.57
N TRP A 1029 1.60 -13.63 -26.28
CA TRP A 1029 0.25 -13.32 -26.74
C TRP A 1029 -0.23 -14.26 -27.85
N ALA A 1030 0.59 -14.55 -28.86
CA ALA A 1030 0.26 -15.47 -29.93
C ALA A 1030 -0.12 -16.87 -29.39
N CYS A 1031 0.69 -17.42 -28.49
CA CYS A 1031 0.37 -18.70 -27.86
C CYS A 1031 -0.86 -18.60 -26.93
N ARG A 1032 -1.04 -17.50 -26.17
CA ARG A 1032 -2.21 -17.27 -25.29
C ARG A 1032 -3.54 -17.24 -26.06
N VAL A 1033 -3.58 -16.64 -27.25
CA VAL A 1033 -4.79 -16.60 -28.09
C VAL A 1033 -4.96 -17.85 -28.95
N GLY A 1034 -4.09 -18.85 -28.82
CA GLY A 1034 -4.20 -20.15 -29.49
C GLY A 1034 -3.62 -20.20 -30.90
N HIS A 1035 -2.67 -19.34 -31.25
CA HIS A 1035 -2.02 -19.35 -32.57
C HIS A 1035 -1.29 -20.69 -32.80
N GLY A 1036 -1.78 -21.50 -33.74
CA GLY A 1036 -1.37 -22.90 -33.89
C GLY A 1036 0.13 -23.12 -34.15
N ASP A 1037 0.75 -22.22 -34.94
CA ASP A 1037 2.20 -22.26 -35.19
C ASP A 1037 3.03 -21.97 -33.93
N CYS A 1038 2.53 -21.12 -33.03
CA CYS A 1038 3.22 -20.77 -31.78
C CYS A 1038 3.30 -21.99 -30.87
N LEU A 1039 2.14 -22.60 -30.59
CA LEU A 1039 2.04 -23.81 -29.75
C LEU A 1039 2.81 -25.00 -30.34
N ALA A 1040 2.80 -25.17 -31.67
CA ALA A 1040 3.54 -26.22 -32.34
C ALA A 1040 5.06 -26.03 -32.20
N LYS A 1041 5.57 -24.82 -32.44
CA LYS A 1041 7.00 -24.52 -32.36
C LYS A 1041 7.54 -24.53 -30.93
N THR A 1042 6.82 -24.01 -29.94
CA THR A 1042 7.27 -24.11 -28.53
C THR A 1042 7.33 -25.55 -28.06
N LYS A 1043 6.36 -26.38 -28.45
CA LYS A 1043 6.37 -27.82 -28.17
C LYS A 1043 7.54 -28.53 -28.85
N GLN A 1044 7.83 -28.20 -30.12
CA GLN A 1044 8.97 -28.74 -30.85
C GLN A 1044 10.31 -28.31 -30.22
N ALA A 1045 10.47 -27.04 -29.86
CA ALA A 1045 11.67 -26.50 -29.24
C ALA A 1045 11.94 -27.15 -27.87
N LEU A 1046 10.91 -27.31 -27.03
CA LEU A 1046 11.04 -28.01 -25.76
C LEU A 1046 11.38 -29.50 -25.94
N ALA A 1047 10.75 -30.18 -26.90
CA ALA A 1047 11.06 -31.57 -27.21
C ALA A 1047 12.50 -31.74 -27.74
N ALA A 1048 12.99 -30.80 -28.55
CA ALA A 1048 14.37 -30.78 -29.02
C ALA A 1048 15.37 -30.55 -27.87
N ALA A 1049 15.09 -29.61 -26.97
CA ALA A 1049 15.87 -29.36 -25.75
C ALA A 1049 15.96 -30.62 -24.87
N TYR A 1050 14.82 -31.29 -24.63
CA TYR A 1050 14.75 -32.56 -23.91
C TYR A 1050 15.57 -33.67 -24.59
N GLN A 1051 15.46 -33.84 -25.91
CA GLN A 1051 16.21 -34.83 -26.68
C GLN A 1051 17.72 -34.57 -26.68
N ALA A 1052 18.13 -33.31 -26.81
CA ALA A 1052 19.53 -32.88 -26.77
C ALA A 1052 20.13 -32.89 -25.35
N ARG A 1053 19.29 -33.01 -24.30
CA ARG A 1053 19.65 -32.83 -22.89
C ARG A 1053 20.30 -31.48 -22.59
N THR A 1054 19.88 -30.45 -23.34
CA THR A 1054 20.36 -29.08 -23.22
C THR A 1054 19.19 -28.19 -22.80
N PRO A 1055 19.32 -27.35 -21.76
CA PRO A 1055 18.28 -26.38 -21.40
C PRO A 1055 17.93 -25.44 -22.56
N VAL A 1056 16.70 -24.93 -22.56
CA VAL A 1056 16.27 -23.88 -23.48
C VAL A 1056 17.05 -22.59 -23.21
N HIS A 1057 17.42 -21.86 -24.27
CA HIS A 1057 18.11 -20.57 -24.14
C HIS A 1057 17.32 -19.59 -23.25
N PRO A 1058 17.95 -18.92 -22.25
CA PRO A 1058 17.23 -18.15 -21.24
C PRO A 1058 16.24 -17.13 -21.80
N ASP A 1059 16.61 -16.37 -22.84
CA ASP A 1059 15.78 -15.28 -23.36
C ASP A 1059 14.48 -15.71 -24.05
N ILE A 1060 14.33 -17.00 -24.37
CA ILE A 1060 13.09 -17.60 -24.87
C ILE A 1060 12.50 -18.63 -23.88
N ALA A 1061 13.17 -18.90 -22.77
CA ALA A 1061 12.80 -19.93 -21.79
C ALA A 1061 11.37 -19.76 -21.26
N THR A 1062 10.97 -18.54 -20.91
CA THR A 1062 9.61 -18.24 -20.42
C THR A 1062 8.53 -18.64 -21.43
N ALA A 1063 8.73 -18.34 -22.72
CA ALA A 1063 7.75 -18.66 -23.75
C ALA A 1063 7.77 -20.15 -24.12
N VAL A 1064 8.96 -20.73 -24.30
CA VAL A 1064 9.14 -22.11 -24.77
C VAL A 1064 8.83 -23.14 -23.68
N TYR A 1065 9.29 -22.96 -22.43
CA TYR A 1065 8.97 -23.90 -21.36
C TYR A 1065 7.46 -23.88 -21.04
N CYS A 1066 6.87 -22.71 -20.79
CA CYS A 1066 5.45 -22.60 -20.46
C CYS A 1066 4.56 -23.19 -21.58
N ASN A 1067 4.66 -22.69 -22.81
CA ASN A 1067 3.78 -23.13 -23.89
C ASN A 1067 4.15 -24.52 -24.44
N GLY A 1068 5.40 -24.97 -24.27
CA GLY A 1068 5.81 -26.33 -24.59
C GLY A 1068 5.26 -27.37 -23.62
N LEU A 1069 5.08 -27.01 -22.33
CA LEU A 1069 4.58 -27.90 -21.28
C LEU A 1069 3.06 -28.12 -21.29
N VAL A 1070 2.29 -27.23 -21.93
CA VAL A 1070 0.81 -27.26 -22.02
C VAL A 1070 0.27 -28.68 -22.22
N ASP A 1071 0.77 -29.40 -23.23
CA ASP A 1071 0.40 -30.78 -23.56
C ASP A 1071 1.65 -31.69 -23.66
N ALA A 1072 2.62 -31.53 -22.76
CA ALA A 1072 3.85 -32.32 -22.72
C ALA A 1072 3.68 -33.68 -22.01
N SER A 1073 4.45 -34.69 -22.41
CA SER A 1073 4.43 -35.98 -21.70
C SER A 1073 5.11 -35.88 -20.33
N ASP A 1074 4.79 -36.84 -19.45
CA ASP A 1074 5.33 -36.89 -18.09
C ASP A 1074 6.87 -36.90 -18.06
N GLU A 1075 7.54 -37.50 -19.05
CA GLU A 1075 9.01 -37.51 -19.11
C GLU A 1075 9.60 -36.12 -19.36
N ILE A 1076 8.91 -35.28 -20.13
CA ILE A 1076 9.32 -33.88 -20.38
C ILE A 1076 8.99 -33.02 -19.16
N PHE A 1077 7.80 -33.18 -18.57
CA PHE A 1077 7.41 -32.47 -17.34
C PHE A 1077 8.38 -32.75 -16.19
N VAL A 1078 8.69 -34.03 -15.94
CA VAL A 1078 9.68 -34.46 -14.92
C VAL A 1078 11.08 -33.94 -15.24
N TRP A 1079 11.49 -33.85 -16.51
CA TRP A 1079 12.80 -33.27 -16.87
C TRP A 1079 12.90 -31.75 -16.56
N VAL A 1080 11.81 -30.99 -16.69
CA VAL A 1080 11.78 -29.58 -16.26
C VAL A 1080 11.70 -29.48 -14.73
N TYR A 1081 10.95 -30.37 -14.07
CA TYR A 1081 10.86 -30.43 -12.60
C TYR A 1081 12.22 -30.78 -11.94
N GLU A 1082 12.99 -31.69 -12.52
CA GLU A 1082 14.33 -32.01 -12.02
C GLU A 1082 15.33 -30.85 -12.26
N GLN A 1083 15.19 -30.07 -13.34
CA GLN A 1083 15.95 -28.81 -13.49
C GLN A 1083 15.61 -27.81 -12.39
N PHE A 1084 14.33 -27.67 -12.02
CA PHE A 1084 13.89 -26.83 -10.91
C PHE A 1084 14.53 -27.28 -9.60
N LYS A 1085 14.47 -28.58 -9.28
CA LYS A 1085 15.08 -29.17 -8.09
C LYS A 1085 16.61 -29.05 -8.05
N SER A 1086 17.30 -29.21 -9.18
CA SER A 1086 18.77 -29.11 -9.25
C SER A 1086 19.27 -27.68 -9.25
N SER A 1087 18.49 -26.72 -9.75
CA SER A 1087 18.88 -25.31 -9.78
C SER A 1087 19.15 -24.78 -8.36
N ARG A 1088 20.13 -23.88 -8.25
CA ARG A 1088 20.46 -23.14 -7.02
C ARG A 1088 20.32 -21.63 -7.18
N ASN A 1089 19.97 -21.15 -8.38
CA ASN A 1089 19.66 -19.75 -8.65
C ASN A 1089 18.15 -19.52 -8.50
N GLN A 1090 17.76 -18.61 -7.60
CA GLN A 1090 16.35 -18.37 -7.25
C GLN A 1090 15.53 -17.84 -8.44
N ALA A 1091 16.08 -16.90 -9.21
CA ALA A 1091 15.41 -16.34 -10.38
C ALA A 1091 15.11 -17.41 -11.46
N HIS A 1092 16.07 -18.31 -11.73
CA HIS A 1092 15.86 -19.44 -12.63
C HIS A 1092 14.79 -20.41 -12.09
N ARG A 1093 14.76 -20.65 -10.78
CA ARG A 1093 13.72 -21.47 -10.13
C ARG A 1093 12.33 -20.86 -10.29
N THR A 1094 12.17 -19.54 -10.20
CA THR A 1094 10.90 -18.86 -10.48
C THR A 1094 10.42 -19.10 -11.91
N VAL A 1095 11.30 -18.95 -12.93
CA VAL A 1095 10.95 -19.20 -14.34
C VAL A 1095 10.47 -20.65 -14.55
N LEU A 1096 11.11 -21.62 -13.90
CA LEU A 1096 10.74 -23.03 -13.99
C LEU A 1096 9.44 -23.34 -13.24
N ILE A 1097 9.19 -22.73 -12.07
CA ILE A 1097 7.90 -22.84 -11.35
C ILE A 1097 6.75 -22.33 -12.23
N ASP A 1098 6.93 -21.15 -12.83
CA ASP A 1098 5.93 -20.53 -13.69
C ASP A 1098 5.66 -21.37 -14.94
N ALA A 1099 6.68 -22.01 -15.51
CA ALA A 1099 6.53 -22.88 -16.66
C ALA A 1099 5.84 -24.22 -16.33
N LEU A 1100 6.18 -24.87 -15.20
CA LEU A 1100 5.54 -26.11 -14.75
C LEU A 1100 4.03 -25.91 -14.51
N ALA A 1101 3.65 -24.74 -14.00
CA ALA A 1101 2.26 -24.34 -13.84
C ALA A 1101 1.46 -24.22 -15.15
N CYS A 1102 2.12 -24.11 -16.32
CA CYS A 1102 1.45 -23.99 -17.62
C CYS A 1102 0.93 -25.32 -18.19
N SER A 1103 1.21 -26.48 -17.56
CA SER A 1103 0.61 -27.75 -17.97
C SER A 1103 -0.93 -27.69 -17.89
N ARG A 1104 -1.61 -28.42 -18.77
CA ARG A 1104 -3.07 -28.64 -18.71
C ARG A 1104 -3.46 -30.02 -18.22
N GLN A 1105 -2.50 -30.85 -17.80
CA GLN A 1105 -2.78 -32.20 -17.33
C GLN A 1105 -3.06 -32.20 -15.82
N PRO A 1106 -4.27 -32.57 -15.36
CA PRO A 1106 -4.64 -32.48 -13.94
C PRO A 1106 -3.68 -33.22 -13.00
N ALA A 1107 -3.20 -34.40 -13.39
CA ALA A 1107 -2.26 -35.18 -12.59
C ALA A 1107 -0.88 -34.52 -12.43
N GLN A 1108 -0.38 -33.83 -13.46
CA GLN A 1108 0.89 -33.09 -13.39
C GLN A 1108 0.75 -31.87 -12.46
N LEU A 1109 -0.36 -31.14 -12.57
CA LEU A 1109 -0.66 -29.98 -11.71
C LEU A 1109 -0.92 -30.38 -10.25
N GLU A 1110 -1.67 -31.46 -10.00
CA GLU A 1110 -1.92 -31.99 -8.66
C GLU A 1110 -0.61 -32.47 -7.99
N SER A 1111 0.24 -33.17 -8.75
CA SER A 1111 1.58 -33.55 -8.30
C SER A 1111 2.40 -32.32 -7.91
N PHE A 1112 2.43 -31.29 -8.78
CA PHE A 1112 3.18 -30.07 -8.52
C PHE A 1112 2.66 -29.27 -7.31
N LEU A 1113 1.33 -29.12 -7.16
CA LEU A 1113 0.72 -28.50 -5.98
C LEU A 1113 1.06 -29.27 -4.68
N THR A 1114 1.17 -30.59 -4.74
CA THR A 1114 1.59 -31.42 -3.60
C THR A 1114 3.02 -31.10 -3.15
N THR A 1115 3.92 -30.69 -4.05
CA THR A 1115 5.30 -30.31 -3.70
C THR A 1115 5.36 -29.07 -2.79
N ALA A 1116 4.41 -28.15 -2.93
CA ALA A 1116 4.32 -26.96 -2.08
C ALA A 1116 3.92 -27.30 -0.63
N LEU A 1117 3.20 -28.41 -0.42
CA LEU A 1117 2.65 -28.80 0.89
C LEU A 1117 3.41 -29.90 1.63
N GLY A 1118 4.16 -30.75 0.91
CA GLY A 1118 4.66 -32.05 1.40
C GLY A 1118 5.62 -32.09 2.60
N SER A 1119 6.59 -33.01 2.58
CA SER A 1119 7.54 -33.17 3.70
C SER A 1119 8.85 -33.83 3.28
N GLY A 1120 9.87 -33.75 4.15
CA GLY A 1120 11.21 -34.28 3.92
C GLY A 1120 12.10 -33.36 3.09
N ALA A 1121 13.25 -33.88 2.65
CA ALA A 1121 14.32 -33.07 2.06
C ALA A 1121 13.92 -32.23 0.84
N GLU A 1122 12.97 -32.70 0.01
CA GLU A 1122 12.46 -31.88 -1.12
C GLU A 1122 11.63 -30.69 -0.62
N PHE A 1123 10.79 -30.89 0.39
CA PHE A 1123 10.05 -29.82 1.04
C PHE A 1123 11.00 -28.86 1.75
N ASP A 1124 11.98 -29.35 2.51
CA ASP A 1124 12.92 -28.51 3.28
C ASP A 1124 13.85 -27.67 2.37
N ALA A 1125 13.98 -28.04 1.10
CA ALA A 1125 14.75 -27.30 0.10
C ALA A 1125 13.99 -26.14 -0.57
N LEU A 1126 12.66 -26.03 -0.40
CA LEU A 1126 11.88 -24.90 -0.92
C LEU A 1126 11.91 -23.70 0.02
N LEU A 1127 12.08 -22.50 -0.52
CA LEU A 1127 11.85 -21.26 0.22
C LEU A 1127 10.35 -21.08 0.51
N ALA A 1128 9.98 -20.36 1.58
CA ALA A 1128 8.57 -20.13 1.90
C ALA A 1128 7.83 -19.40 0.75
N THR A 1129 8.53 -18.44 0.14
CA THR A 1129 8.12 -17.66 -1.04
C THR A 1129 7.91 -18.53 -2.28
N GLU A 1130 8.71 -19.58 -2.49
CA GLU A 1130 8.55 -20.50 -3.62
C GLU A 1130 7.30 -21.37 -3.49
N ARG A 1131 6.96 -21.82 -2.27
CA ARG A 1131 5.75 -22.63 -2.04
C ARG A 1131 4.48 -21.86 -2.39
N THR A 1132 4.39 -20.61 -1.95
CA THR A 1132 3.27 -19.72 -2.31
C THR A 1132 3.30 -19.35 -3.78
N ARG A 1133 4.50 -19.21 -4.38
CA ARG A 1133 4.64 -19.00 -5.83
C ARG A 1133 4.06 -20.16 -6.63
N ILE A 1134 4.33 -21.42 -6.28
CA ILE A 1134 3.80 -22.61 -6.97
C ILE A 1134 2.27 -22.54 -7.09
N VAL A 1135 1.57 -22.31 -5.97
CA VAL A 1135 0.09 -22.20 -5.99
C VAL A 1135 -0.37 -21.04 -6.88
N SER A 1136 0.28 -19.87 -6.76
CA SER A 1136 -0.07 -18.68 -7.53
C SER A 1136 0.21 -18.79 -9.03
N ALA A 1137 1.25 -19.54 -9.40
CA ALA A 1137 1.57 -19.85 -10.79
C ALA A 1137 0.48 -20.76 -11.38
N VAL A 1138 0.08 -21.83 -10.67
CA VAL A 1138 -0.93 -22.78 -11.15
C VAL A 1138 -2.28 -22.09 -11.39
N TYR A 1139 -2.87 -21.37 -10.43
CA TYR A 1139 -4.12 -20.63 -10.72
C TYR A 1139 -3.90 -19.42 -11.67
N GLY A 1140 -2.65 -18.97 -11.83
CA GLY A 1140 -2.29 -17.84 -12.68
C GLY A 1140 -2.20 -18.17 -14.16
N ALA A 1141 -1.78 -19.39 -14.50
CA ALA A 1141 -1.39 -19.77 -15.86
C ALA A 1141 -2.57 -20.10 -16.80
N SER A 1142 -3.60 -20.79 -16.32
CA SER A 1142 -4.66 -21.34 -17.18
C SER A 1142 -5.99 -21.58 -16.43
N ARG A 1143 -7.08 -21.90 -17.15
CA ARG A 1143 -8.35 -22.30 -16.50
C ARG A 1143 -8.21 -23.69 -15.89
N GLU A 1144 -7.47 -24.57 -16.55
CA GLU A 1144 -7.12 -25.90 -16.08
C GLU A 1144 -6.32 -25.84 -14.76
N GLY A 1145 -5.47 -24.83 -14.60
CA GLY A 1145 -4.76 -24.52 -13.36
C GLY A 1145 -5.66 -23.97 -12.25
N VAL A 1146 -6.61 -23.08 -12.57
CA VAL A 1146 -7.66 -22.65 -11.64
C VAL A 1146 -8.49 -23.85 -11.16
N ASP A 1147 -8.87 -24.74 -12.08
CA ASP A 1147 -9.61 -25.96 -11.80
C ASP A 1147 -8.80 -26.96 -10.95
N ALA A 1148 -7.50 -27.12 -11.22
CA ALA A 1148 -6.62 -27.96 -10.43
C ALA A 1148 -6.48 -27.45 -8.98
N VAL A 1149 -6.36 -26.14 -8.76
CA VAL A 1149 -6.35 -25.56 -7.40
C VAL A 1149 -7.70 -25.70 -6.72
N LEU A 1150 -8.81 -25.50 -7.45
CA LEU A 1150 -10.17 -25.79 -6.97
C LEU A 1150 -10.28 -27.22 -6.46
N ASP A 1151 -9.96 -28.22 -7.30
CA ASP A 1151 -10.10 -29.64 -6.98
C ASP A 1151 -9.12 -30.07 -5.87
N PHE A 1152 -7.93 -29.47 -5.81
CA PHE A 1152 -6.97 -29.68 -4.74
C PHE A 1152 -7.50 -29.18 -3.38
N LEU A 1153 -8.18 -28.02 -3.35
CA LEU A 1153 -8.81 -27.44 -2.17
C LEU A 1153 -10.19 -28.04 -1.82
N MET A 1154 -10.80 -28.82 -2.71
CA MET A 1154 -12.01 -29.59 -2.40
C MET A 1154 -11.75 -30.77 -1.44
N VAL A 1155 -10.50 -31.12 -1.17
CA VAL A 1155 -10.11 -32.20 -0.24
C VAL A 1155 -9.81 -31.61 1.14
N PRO A 1156 -10.64 -31.84 2.19
CA PRO A 1156 -10.51 -31.13 3.47
C PRO A 1156 -9.16 -31.31 4.17
N SER A 1157 -8.53 -32.49 4.07
CA SER A 1157 -7.19 -32.72 4.65
C SER A 1157 -6.11 -31.87 3.99
N ARG A 1158 -6.22 -31.61 2.68
CA ARG A 1158 -5.29 -30.72 1.95
C ARG A 1158 -5.49 -29.27 2.34
N VAL A 1159 -6.71 -28.82 2.64
CA VAL A 1159 -6.97 -27.45 3.14
C VAL A 1159 -6.29 -27.22 4.49
N THR A 1160 -6.42 -28.17 5.43
CA THR A 1160 -5.74 -28.09 6.72
C THR A 1160 -4.22 -28.01 6.56
N GLU A 1161 -3.63 -28.86 5.72
CA GLU A 1161 -2.19 -28.83 5.43
C GLU A 1161 -1.79 -27.51 4.73
N PHE A 1162 -2.59 -27.02 3.78
CA PHE A 1162 -2.36 -25.77 3.08
C PHE A 1162 -2.27 -24.58 4.06
N VAL A 1163 -3.22 -24.45 4.98
CA VAL A 1163 -3.21 -23.37 5.98
C VAL A 1163 -2.03 -23.53 6.94
N GLN A 1164 -1.70 -24.76 7.36
CA GLN A 1164 -0.55 -25.03 8.25
C GLN A 1164 0.81 -24.73 7.61
N ARG A 1165 0.96 -24.93 6.29
CA ARG A 1165 2.23 -24.74 5.57
C ARG A 1165 2.41 -23.36 4.94
N LEU A 1166 1.33 -22.79 4.40
CA LEU A 1166 1.34 -21.57 3.59
C LEU A 1166 0.63 -20.38 4.25
N GLY A 1167 -0.11 -20.63 5.32
CA GLY A 1167 -0.85 -19.60 6.07
C GLY A 1167 -2.24 -19.29 5.52
N GLN A 1168 -3.08 -18.72 6.39
CA GLN A 1168 -4.46 -18.34 6.06
C GLN A 1168 -4.54 -17.27 4.95
N SER A 1169 -3.57 -16.36 4.90
CA SER A 1169 -3.48 -15.33 3.85
C SER A 1169 -3.38 -15.96 2.46
N ALA A 1170 -2.57 -17.00 2.28
CA ALA A 1170 -2.42 -17.66 0.99
C ALA A 1170 -3.71 -18.37 0.54
N LEU A 1171 -4.49 -18.94 1.48
CA LEU A 1171 -5.79 -19.55 1.17
C LEU A 1171 -6.82 -18.48 0.76
N ASN A 1172 -6.90 -17.38 1.50
CA ASN A 1172 -7.77 -16.25 1.17
C ASN A 1172 -7.42 -15.66 -0.20
N SER A 1173 -6.12 -15.46 -0.49
CA SER A 1173 -5.62 -14.99 -1.78
C SER A 1173 -5.94 -15.95 -2.92
N ALA A 1174 -5.85 -17.27 -2.70
CA ALA A 1174 -6.23 -18.27 -3.70
C ALA A 1174 -7.72 -18.17 -4.05
N VAL A 1175 -8.61 -18.10 -3.04
CA VAL A 1175 -10.07 -17.96 -3.26
C VAL A 1175 -10.41 -16.68 -4.04
N SER A 1176 -9.84 -15.54 -3.66
CA SER A 1176 -10.04 -14.27 -4.39
C SER A 1176 -9.53 -14.35 -5.84
N ASN A 1177 -8.40 -15.02 -6.09
CA ASN A 1177 -7.84 -15.18 -7.43
C ASN A 1177 -8.60 -16.18 -8.32
N ILE A 1178 -9.20 -17.22 -7.73
CA ILE A 1178 -10.13 -18.11 -8.42
C ILE A 1178 -11.37 -17.31 -8.83
N ALA A 1179 -11.93 -16.53 -7.92
CA ALA A 1179 -13.12 -15.71 -8.16
C ALA A 1179 -12.90 -14.65 -9.26
N SER A 1180 -11.77 -13.96 -9.27
CA SER A 1180 -11.41 -13.01 -10.33
C SER A 1180 -11.24 -13.66 -11.72
N ARG A 1181 -11.19 -14.99 -11.78
CA ARG A 1181 -11.02 -15.82 -12.99
C ARG A 1181 -12.26 -16.67 -13.31
N THR A 1182 -13.41 -16.37 -12.70
CA THR A 1182 -14.68 -17.05 -12.95
C THR A 1182 -15.61 -16.13 -13.76
N ASN A 1183 -15.96 -16.57 -14.97
CA ASN A 1183 -16.62 -15.75 -16.01
C ASN A 1183 -17.88 -16.39 -16.62
N ASN A 1184 -18.27 -17.60 -16.21
CA ASN A 1184 -19.52 -18.24 -16.64
C ASN A 1184 -20.19 -19.02 -15.50
N GLN A 1185 -21.44 -19.46 -15.72
CA GLN A 1185 -22.24 -20.14 -14.70
C GLN A 1185 -21.61 -21.47 -14.21
N PRO A 1186 -21.13 -22.39 -15.08
CA PRO A 1186 -20.44 -23.61 -14.62
C PRO A 1186 -19.22 -23.34 -13.71
N GLU A 1187 -18.43 -22.31 -14.01
CA GLU A 1187 -17.30 -21.91 -13.17
C GLU A 1187 -17.75 -21.32 -11.82
N LEU A 1188 -18.85 -20.56 -11.80
CA LEU A 1188 -19.48 -20.04 -10.57
C LEU A 1188 -20.07 -21.17 -9.72
N ASP A 1189 -20.67 -22.19 -10.33
CA ASP A 1189 -21.19 -23.36 -9.62
C ASP A 1189 -20.06 -24.13 -8.92
N ARG A 1190 -18.91 -24.31 -9.59
CA ARG A 1190 -17.70 -24.89 -8.98
C ARG A 1190 -17.12 -24.02 -7.86
N LEU A 1191 -17.04 -22.70 -8.05
CA LEU A 1191 -16.60 -21.79 -7.00
C LEU A 1191 -17.53 -21.85 -5.79
N ASN A 1192 -18.84 -21.85 -5.98
CA ASN A 1192 -19.80 -21.98 -4.89
C ASN A 1192 -19.67 -23.33 -4.16
N ALA A 1193 -19.42 -24.42 -4.88
CA ALA A 1193 -19.12 -25.72 -4.27
C ALA A 1193 -17.86 -25.67 -3.39
N LEU A 1194 -16.79 -25.00 -3.85
CA LEU A 1194 -15.59 -24.77 -3.03
C LEU A 1194 -15.88 -23.90 -1.81
N LEU A 1195 -16.57 -22.77 -1.96
CA LEU A 1195 -16.92 -21.89 -0.84
C LEU A 1195 -17.73 -22.64 0.23
N VAL A 1196 -18.65 -23.52 -0.19
CA VAL A 1196 -19.42 -24.40 0.73
C VAL A 1196 -18.52 -25.46 1.36
N SER A 1197 -17.59 -26.05 0.61
CA SER A 1197 -16.65 -27.06 1.12
C SER A 1197 -15.62 -26.50 2.11
N LEU A 1198 -15.13 -25.29 1.87
CA LEU A 1198 -14.23 -24.57 2.78
C LEU A 1198 -14.97 -24.16 4.06
N GLY A 1199 -16.22 -23.71 3.97
CA GLY A 1199 -17.05 -23.37 5.13
C GLY A 1199 -16.35 -22.36 6.05
N SER A 1200 -16.05 -22.76 7.29
CA SER A 1200 -15.34 -21.92 8.28
C SER A 1200 -13.82 -21.81 8.07
N GLN A 1201 -13.22 -22.50 7.08
CA GLN A 1201 -11.80 -22.35 6.74
C GLN A 1201 -11.47 -21.02 6.03
N ILE A 1202 -12.49 -20.24 5.64
CA ILE A 1202 -12.33 -18.88 5.11
C ILE A 1202 -13.33 -17.91 5.79
N PRO A 1203 -12.99 -16.62 5.92
CA PRO A 1203 -13.95 -15.62 6.41
C PRO A 1203 -15.12 -15.41 5.43
N GLU A 1204 -16.34 -15.20 5.93
CA GLU A 1204 -17.52 -14.91 5.07
C GLU A 1204 -17.35 -13.62 4.26
N SER A 1205 -16.51 -12.68 4.72
CA SER A 1205 -16.11 -11.51 3.94
C SER A 1205 -15.35 -11.91 2.66
N VAL A 1206 -14.41 -12.87 2.74
CA VAL A 1206 -13.71 -13.41 1.56
C VAL A 1206 -14.69 -14.14 0.62
N ALA A 1207 -15.58 -14.96 1.17
CA ALA A 1207 -16.61 -15.66 0.38
C ALA A 1207 -17.59 -14.69 -0.31
N THR A 1208 -17.96 -13.60 0.36
CA THR A 1208 -18.85 -12.55 -0.20
C THR A 1208 -18.12 -11.74 -1.27
N SER A 1209 -16.88 -11.30 -1.02
CA SER A 1209 -16.05 -10.59 -2.00
C SER A 1209 -15.79 -11.45 -3.24
N ALA A 1210 -15.59 -12.77 -3.07
CA ALA A 1210 -15.47 -13.71 -4.19
C ALA A 1210 -16.74 -13.74 -5.05
N ARG A 1211 -17.93 -13.90 -4.45
CA ARG A 1211 -19.22 -13.89 -5.18
C ARG A 1211 -19.48 -12.53 -5.85
N SER A 1212 -19.20 -11.42 -5.16
CA SER A 1212 -19.33 -10.06 -5.71
C SER A 1212 -18.41 -9.84 -6.91
N THR A 1213 -17.16 -10.34 -6.85
CA THR A 1213 -16.21 -10.27 -7.98
C THR A 1213 -16.77 -10.96 -9.23
N VAL A 1214 -17.34 -12.16 -9.09
CA VAL A 1214 -17.97 -12.86 -10.22
C VAL A 1214 -19.20 -12.12 -10.73
N GLN A 1215 -20.05 -11.61 -9.84
CA GLN A 1215 -21.22 -10.81 -10.23
C GLN A 1215 -20.81 -9.56 -11.03
N ASN A 1216 -19.70 -8.91 -10.66
CA ASN A 1216 -19.14 -7.77 -11.41
C ASN A 1216 -18.58 -8.18 -12.78
N ASN A 1217 -18.11 -9.41 -12.94
CA ASN A 1217 -17.74 -9.95 -14.26
C ASN A 1217 -18.98 -10.19 -15.14
N PHE A 1218 -20.07 -10.72 -14.59
CA PHE A 1218 -21.34 -10.87 -15.33
C PHE A 1218 -21.97 -9.51 -15.68
N ASN A 1219 -21.99 -8.58 -14.73
CA ASN A 1219 -22.58 -7.25 -14.91
C ASN A 1219 -21.86 -6.40 -15.97
N TRP A 1220 -20.57 -6.66 -16.23
CA TRP A 1220 -19.78 -5.92 -17.21
C TRP A 1220 -20.42 -5.91 -18.61
N PHE A 1221 -21.02 -7.03 -19.04
CA PHE A 1221 -21.72 -7.14 -20.33
C PHE A 1221 -22.99 -6.27 -20.44
N ASN A 1222 -23.48 -5.70 -19.34
CA ASN A 1222 -24.61 -4.77 -19.31
C ASN A 1222 -24.17 -3.30 -19.22
N THR A 1223 -22.85 -3.02 -19.22
CA THR A 1223 -22.30 -1.65 -19.25
C THR A 1223 -22.15 -1.17 -20.69
N LEU A 1224 -22.11 0.15 -20.90
CA LEU A 1224 -21.84 0.73 -22.23
C LEU A 1224 -20.50 0.23 -22.79
N GLU A 1225 -19.45 0.18 -21.96
CA GLU A 1225 -18.14 -0.38 -22.30
C GLU A 1225 -18.26 -1.82 -22.84
N GLY A 1226 -18.94 -2.70 -22.09
CA GLY A 1226 -19.10 -4.10 -22.47
C GLY A 1226 -19.90 -4.29 -23.76
N LEU A 1227 -20.96 -3.51 -23.97
CA LEU A 1227 -21.78 -3.55 -25.18
C LEU A 1227 -20.99 -3.10 -26.41
N VAL A 1228 -20.30 -1.95 -26.33
CA VAL A 1228 -19.48 -1.41 -27.44
C VAL A 1228 -18.34 -2.36 -27.80
N VAL A 1229 -17.65 -2.93 -26.81
CA VAL A 1229 -16.58 -3.92 -27.04
C VAL A 1229 -17.12 -5.16 -27.76
N VAL A 1230 -18.24 -5.72 -27.29
CA VAL A 1230 -18.82 -6.94 -27.89
C VAL A 1230 -19.27 -6.67 -29.32
N GLU A 1231 -20.00 -5.58 -29.57
CA GLU A 1231 -20.46 -5.20 -30.90
C GLU A 1231 -19.29 -4.98 -31.87
N PHE A 1232 -18.25 -4.22 -31.45
CA PHE A 1232 -17.07 -3.99 -32.29
C PHE A 1232 -16.35 -5.29 -32.67
N LEU A 1233 -16.14 -6.19 -31.70
CA LEU A 1233 -15.48 -7.48 -31.95
C LEU A 1233 -16.33 -8.38 -32.85
N GLU A 1234 -17.66 -8.34 -32.73
CA GLU A 1234 -18.59 -9.08 -33.59
C GLU A 1234 -18.59 -8.56 -35.04
N GLN A 1235 -18.58 -7.25 -35.23
CA GLN A 1235 -18.46 -6.63 -36.56
C GLN A 1235 -17.12 -7.02 -37.22
N MET A 1236 -16.00 -6.89 -36.50
CA MET A 1236 -14.66 -7.29 -36.98
C MET A 1236 -14.56 -8.79 -37.33
N ALA A 1237 -15.21 -9.66 -36.56
CA ALA A 1237 -15.19 -11.10 -36.81
C ALA A 1237 -16.08 -11.53 -37.98
N THR A 1238 -17.11 -10.75 -38.32
CA THR A 1238 -18.09 -11.10 -39.36
C THR A 1238 -17.83 -10.41 -40.71
N THR A 1239 -17.22 -9.22 -40.71
CA THR A 1239 -17.05 -8.39 -41.93
C THR A 1239 -15.61 -7.84 -42.06
N PRO A 1240 -14.60 -8.67 -42.40
CA PRO A 1240 -13.17 -8.30 -42.29
C PRO A 1240 -12.63 -7.32 -43.36
N GLN A 1241 -13.48 -6.54 -44.04
CA GLN A 1241 -13.12 -5.81 -45.27
C GLN A 1241 -13.33 -4.28 -45.25
N GLU A 1242 -13.94 -3.69 -44.21
CA GLU A 1242 -14.25 -2.24 -44.15
C GLU A 1242 -13.84 -1.53 -42.84
N LEU A 1243 -12.98 -2.17 -42.04
CA LEU A 1243 -12.29 -1.61 -40.85
C LEU A 1243 -10.79 -1.99 -40.91
#